data_AF-A0A7C8NHJ2-F1
#
_entry.id   AF-A0A7C8NHJ2-F1
#
_cell.length_a   1.000
_cell.length_b   1.000
_cell.length_c   1.000
_cell.angle_alpha   90.00
_cell.angle_beta   90.00
_cell.angle_gamma   90.00
#
_symmetry.space_group_name_H-M   'P 1'
#
loop_
_entity.id
_entity.type
_entity.pdbx_description
1 polymer ?
#
loop_
_entity_poly.entity_id
_entity_poly.type
_entity_poly.pdbx_seq_one_letter_code
_entity_poly.pdbx_strand_id
1 'polypeptide(L)'
;MLHPETFDGHGYYYPLGNSPAINLVGFLPPEIDAEILLLGCGDVRNILFTLFTESSESANKVHRKYHFTCCDFEGAVIARNILLLAMILKNEEASTMWPIYYDIFMSETCSQALKSHLAELLSASEDIESWLKSDLGKVLTVGSKYTLAVVRRLWSAWAKSLDEKGKGQRRKSVERELANIVKERHSKGSILSVARSAGPLTIEVMRASMDHFNHYWKHGTTDHHHTEKPPVSNPTFSLTKYGRKFSVHYGTNPLAGFHLSTAVVPFGSKDFQPMKSSLDFTPLVKCAKEEFNLWCQSFRNAQENNTFTICFFVDEALELCGSLSPKIDVTGIKEINENNATSKGYLHNHPTQFNVIDISNLIDHVGTYNILLSILALLRKDHISYLNTETLLKHEFNIDRGNEALYNVFGVDPASVFALLGITVVDFMCAQTSISQVSEHQLEAFADGEQRHGRLVWKWIPSFRPEGLNEDCTSISQEPKFLYDVRNMVDFLAAIYKKLFSIENHTWSLQQMEDCVKKRKPINILQHNTRMTFSLLLQKVKRLTSATVNWNELMERLLLFVTRDCGCFIAPCFVQEQDALNLLHKVKTVDYLDIPPSLAATKFRSVRGHRTSKINYESVLTCVTLSVPINAFNKLSMRDMKQVGTPQLQLTLSCGDLMNHFCAIQRKFGNLDAIDGAEPGEIYFERNAPKFKEDLDGWMGTSSILYSCMVPTWFLMLIGCKVSLNVVSNPMTSLLITELGPFMKLFETDVDDHKSVRLSTMFPLAKTFLRVPTGLKTAKDLYNTRFGASSTLTGDTSKGGPTPKPSGLQLEYTFLMLGRTRRLERQQASGLGPLPGSLDYGTHPMISRIVYRWSVESDHSLVKLLEDKATISTTREGSSGIRVHLGPSSKLIIFPFPIGEPIKLSVARKSKYIEIDAPMYNGFMRAPLYSQFPIVIANKSLRSIVPWGMHRINLDKSPVVLIDLLKHGKSGYDWISSAATFSLSRQERANINSCTQKYFGDLMSEIKETIHMIIIRYLGIQGFQHNCFVLSCEGVGGYMLIYVKDIRLDLSGQNITADCALVPFEDNNLPQLAPNLVDFHHAPLRSSPEESKAWLQIAPNLVERCRTWQHKPSCEYIKSSRIPLSAPGLRIGDPPICNCGKGIFPKAFYDDPVIKPFLPHATRAALGLLFPPPYSKQLQNMRDLISKTSGLSLPKILSEEPKKTGCALCGKEEDGDRKLRKCTACMNVEYCSKECQKKDWKAHKKTHGT
;
A
#
# COMPACT_ATOMS: atom_id res chain seq x y z
N MET A 1 -20.40 -7.53 2.98
CA MET A 1 -19.19 -6.76 2.64
C MET A 1 -18.06 -7.71 2.23
N LEU A 2 -16.95 -7.19 1.69
CA LEU A 2 -15.77 -8.00 1.34
C LEU A 2 -14.95 -8.43 2.56
N HIS A 3 -14.85 -7.54 3.55
CA HIS A 3 -14.22 -7.81 4.84
C HIS A 3 -15.27 -8.23 5.89
N PRO A 4 -14.95 -9.16 6.81
CA PRO A 4 -15.88 -9.58 7.85
C PRO A 4 -16.32 -8.42 8.76
N GLU A 5 -17.62 -8.31 8.98
CA GLU A 5 -18.17 -7.39 9.98
C GLU A 5 -17.74 -7.84 11.38
N THR A 6 -17.36 -6.89 12.23
CA THR A 6 -16.87 -7.17 13.59
C THR A 6 -17.61 -6.32 14.62
N PHE A 7 -17.68 -6.83 15.85
CA PHE A 7 -18.07 -6.00 16.98
C PHE A 7 -16.91 -5.05 17.36
N ASP A 8 -17.06 -3.77 17.00
CA ASP A 8 -16.06 -2.71 17.19
C ASP A 8 -16.43 -1.72 18.31
N GLY A 9 -17.08 -2.20 19.38
CA GLY A 9 -17.49 -1.38 20.54
C GLY A 9 -16.33 -0.69 21.29
N HIS A 10 -15.09 -1.08 21.00
CA HIS A 10 -13.87 -0.39 21.42
C HIS A 10 -12.82 -0.51 20.31
N GLY A 11 -12.03 0.54 20.09
CA GLY A 11 -10.94 0.52 19.12
C GLY A 11 -9.95 1.64 19.36
N TYR A 12 -8.97 1.71 18.47
CA TYR A 12 -7.96 2.75 18.48
C TYR A 12 -8.29 3.86 17.48
N TYR A 13 -8.00 5.08 17.90
CA TYR A 13 -8.05 6.28 17.08
C TYR A 13 -6.64 6.64 16.63
N TYR A 14 -6.45 6.82 15.34
CA TYR A 14 -5.18 7.18 14.71
C TYR A 14 -5.25 8.62 14.19
N PRO A 15 -5.13 9.64 15.07
CA PRO A 15 -5.24 11.03 14.67
C PRO A 15 -4.09 11.51 13.78
N LEU A 16 -2.99 10.77 13.73
CA LEU A 16 -1.72 11.13 13.10
C LEU A 16 -1.15 9.91 12.35
N GLY A 17 -0.40 10.18 11.29
CA GLY A 17 0.33 9.21 10.50
C GLY A 17 1.40 8.47 11.31
N ASN A 18 1.67 7.22 10.92
CA ASN A 18 2.64 6.35 11.57
C ASN A 18 3.83 5.97 10.66
N SER A 19 3.93 6.58 9.48
CA SER A 19 5.04 6.43 8.54
C SER A 19 5.45 7.80 7.97
N PRO A 20 6.71 8.01 7.57
CA PRO A 20 7.16 9.27 6.99
C PRO A 20 6.38 9.62 5.73
N ALA A 21 6.21 10.92 5.46
CA ALA A 21 5.50 11.39 4.27
C ALA A 21 6.16 10.92 2.96
N ILE A 22 5.36 10.74 1.91
CA ILE A 22 5.83 10.35 0.57
C ILE A 22 5.32 11.27 -0.52
N ASN A 23 6.12 11.41 -1.59
CA ASN A 23 5.64 12.03 -2.81
C ASN A 23 4.67 11.05 -3.51
N LEU A 24 3.37 11.35 -3.43
CA LEU A 24 2.30 10.52 -3.98
C LEU A 24 2.38 10.37 -5.48
N VAL A 25 3.04 11.28 -6.21
CA VAL A 25 3.21 11.23 -7.67
C VAL A 25 4.62 10.80 -8.09
N GLY A 26 5.37 10.17 -7.17
CA GLY A 26 6.75 9.73 -7.41
C GLY A 26 6.92 8.79 -8.60
N PHE A 27 5.92 7.97 -8.96
CA PHE A 27 6.00 7.10 -10.14
C PHE A 27 5.25 7.64 -11.36
N LEU A 28 4.78 8.90 -11.31
CA LEU A 28 4.06 9.56 -12.39
C LEU A 28 4.97 10.60 -13.09
N PRO A 29 5.02 10.61 -14.43
CA PRO A 29 5.82 11.59 -15.18
C PRO A 29 5.27 13.03 -15.00
N PRO A 30 6.12 14.07 -15.04
CA PRO A 30 5.74 15.48 -14.86
C PRO A 30 4.57 16.00 -15.69
N GLU A 31 4.42 15.46 -16.90
CA GLU A 31 3.46 15.94 -17.90
C GLU A 31 2.00 15.49 -17.64
N ILE A 32 1.81 14.53 -16.73
CA ILE A 32 0.50 13.89 -16.51
C ILE A 32 -0.14 14.45 -15.26
N ASP A 33 -1.38 14.93 -15.40
CA ASP A 33 -2.25 15.29 -14.28
C ASP A 33 -2.47 14.11 -13.34
N ALA A 34 -2.59 14.39 -12.04
CA ALA A 34 -2.66 13.36 -11.02
C ALA A 34 -4.08 13.24 -10.47
N GLU A 35 -4.75 12.13 -10.76
CA GLU A 35 -6.00 11.72 -10.10
C GLU A 35 -5.66 10.68 -9.04
N ILE A 36 -5.64 11.13 -7.78
CA ILE A 36 -5.11 10.39 -6.64
C ILE A 36 -6.25 9.95 -5.74
N LEU A 37 -6.32 8.65 -5.44
CA LEU A 37 -7.21 8.08 -4.42
C LEU A 37 -6.39 7.65 -3.21
N LEU A 38 -6.70 8.22 -2.04
CA LEU A 38 -6.11 7.85 -0.75
C LEU A 38 -7.15 7.08 0.06
N LEU A 39 -6.97 5.78 0.24
CA LEU A 39 -7.83 4.92 1.06
C LEU A 39 -7.19 4.70 2.42
N GLY A 40 -7.90 5.03 3.51
CA GLY A 40 -7.26 5.12 4.82
C GLY A 40 -6.24 6.25 4.83
N CYS A 41 -6.64 7.43 4.36
CA CYS A 41 -5.74 8.53 4.06
C CYS A 41 -4.93 8.99 5.28
N GLY A 42 -5.43 8.77 6.50
CA GLY A 42 -4.79 9.27 7.71
C GLY A 42 -4.70 10.80 7.69
N ASP A 43 -3.60 11.35 8.20
CA ASP A 43 -3.34 12.79 8.17
C ASP A 43 -2.96 13.34 6.78
N VAL A 44 -2.83 14.66 6.66
CA VAL A 44 -2.57 15.34 5.38
C VAL A 44 -1.09 15.33 4.93
N ARG A 45 -0.20 14.62 5.64
CA ARG A 45 1.26 14.73 5.44
C ARG A 45 1.69 14.44 4.00
N ASN A 46 1.10 13.40 3.39
CA ASN A 46 1.42 12.99 2.02
C ASN A 46 0.98 14.04 0.99
N ILE A 47 -0.17 14.69 1.22
CA ILE A 47 -0.67 15.77 0.35
C ILE A 47 0.26 16.98 0.43
N LEU A 48 0.55 17.44 1.65
CA LEU A 48 1.41 18.59 1.92
C LEU A 48 2.82 18.40 1.36
N PHE A 49 3.43 17.24 1.63
CA PHE A 49 4.77 16.91 1.14
C PHE A 49 4.83 16.71 -0.38
N THR A 50 3.80 16.14 -1.00
CA THR A 50 3.71 16.04 -2.48
C THR A 50 3.70 17.41 -3.12
N LEU A 51 2.88 18.35 -2.62
CA LEU A 51 2.83 19.71 -3.17
C LEU A 51 4.14 20.48 -2.94
N PHE A 52 4.82 20.26 -1.81
CA PHE A 52 6.16 20.81 -1.58
C PHE A 52 7.20 20.27 -2.55
N THR A 53 7.30 18.95 -2.70
CA THR A 53 8.32 18.31 -3.55
C THR A 53 8.11 18.58 -5.04
N GLU A 54 6.87 18.74 -5.47
CA GLU A 54 6.55 19.09 -6.87
C GLU A 54 6.50 20.61 -7.11
N SER A 55 6.65 21.43 -6.07
CA SER A 55 6.75 22.89 -6.21
C SER A 55 7.99 23.28 -7.03
N SER A 56 7.87 24.35 -7.81
CA SER A 56 8.99 24.89 -8.59
C SER A 56 8.95 26.41 -8.59
N GLU A 57 10.13 27.01 -8.47
CA GLU A 57 10.33 28.47 -8.53
C GLU A 57 10.54 28.96 -9.97
N SER A 58 10.63 28.06 -10.96
CA SER A 58 10.87 28.42 -12.35
C SER A 58 9.56 28.61 -13.13
N ALA A 59 9.38 29.79 -13.71
CA ALA A 59 8.17 30.20 -14.44
C ALA A 59 7.86 29.38 -15.72
N ASN A 60 8.77 28.50 -16.15
CA ASN A 60 8.69 27.77 -17.43
C ASN A 60 8.25 26.29 -17.30
N LYS A 61 7.73 25.86 -16.15
CA LYS A 61 7.33 24.46 -15.93
C LYS A 61 5.84 24.24 -16.22
N VAL A 62 5.49 23.09 -16.80
CA VAL A 62 4.09 22.65 -16.90
C VAL A 62 3.60 22.37 -15.49
N HIS A 63 2.59 23.12 -15.06
CA HIS A 63 1.87 22.83 -13.83
C HIS A 63 0.85 21.73 -14.10
N ARG A 64 1.13 20.52 -13.62
CA ARG A 64 0.12 19.45 -13.57
C ARG A 64 -0.97 19.83 -12.57
N LYS A 65 -2.20 19.39 -12.81
CA LYS A 65 -3.29 19.49 -11.84
C LYS A 65 -3.33 18.26 -10.94
N TYR A 66 -3.70 18.46 -9.68
CA TYR A 66 -3.87 17.42 -8.68
C TYR A 66 -5.33 17.33 -8.24
N HIS A 67 -5.90 16.13 -8.29
CA HIS A 67 -7.18 15.85 -7.66
C HIS A 67 -6.97 14.78 -6.60
N PHE A 68 -7.07 15.16 -5.32
CA PHE A 68 -6.98 14.24 -4.21
C PHE A 68 -8.38 13.80 -3.78
N THR A 69 -8.68 12.51 -3.87
CA THR A 69 -9.87 11.90 -3.27
C THR A 69 -9.43 11.14 -2.02
N CYS A 70 -9.83 11.62 -0.85
CA CYS A 70 -9.37 11.14 0.44
C CYS A 70 -10.50 10.43 1.18
N CYS A 71 -10.27 9.19 1.59
CA CYS A 71 -11.22 8.39 2.35
C CYS A 71 -10.61 7.92 3.65
N ASP A 72 -11.35 8.06 4.74
CA ASP A 72 -11.06 7.40 6.00
C ASP A 72 -12.37 6.91 6.64
N PHE A 73 -12.32 5.78 7.33
CA PHE A 73 -13.49 5.24 8.01
C PHE A 73 -13.79 6.02 9.30
N GLU A 74 -12.79 6.71 9.87
CA GLU A 74 -12.93 7.53 11.06
C GLU A 74 -13.22 8.99 10.70
N GLY A 75 -14.46 9.43 10.96
CA GLY A 75 -14.88 10.80 10.70
C GLY A 75 -14.04 11.87 11.40
N ALA A 76 -13.47 11.56 12.57
CA ALA A 76 -12.59 12.48 13.30
C ALA A 76 -11.29 12.78 12.54
N VAL A 77 -10.75 11.83 11.78
CA VAL A 77 -9.55 12.04 10.93
C VAL A 77 -9.89 13.06 9.84
N ILE A 78 -10.98 12.84 9.10
CA ILE A 78 -11.42 13.73 8.02
C ILE A 78 -11.75 15.13 8.55
N ALA A 79 -12.46 15.23 9.68
CA ALA A 79 -12.80 16.50 10.30
C ALA A 79 -11.56 17.29 10.75
N ARG A 80 -10.49 16.61 11.21
CA ARG A 80 -9.20 17.25 11.54
C ARG A 80 -8.44 17.70 10.30
N ASN A 81 -8.43 16.88 9.25
CA ASN A 81 -7.76 17.22 8.00
C ASN A 81 -8.35 18.48 7.36
N ILE A 82 -9.69 18.55 7.27
CA ILE A 82 -10.37 19.75 6.76
C ILE A 82 -10.05 20.96 7.64
N LEU A 83 -10.06 20.81 8.97
CA LEU A 83 -9.72 21.89 9.90
C LEU A 83 -8.30 22.42 9.67
N LEU A 84 -7.29 21.55 9.59
CA LEU A 84 -5.91 21.97 9.36
C LEU A 84 -5.75 22.69 8.02
N LEU A 85 -6.30 22.12 6.95
CA LEU A 85 -6.20 22.73 5.62
C LEU A 85 -6.95 24.06 5.55
N ALA A 86 -8.08 24.20 6.24
CA ALA A 86 -8.79 25.46 6.38
C ALA A 86 -7.93 26.52 7.09
N MET A 87 -7.24 26.17 8.19
CA MET A 87 -6.31 27.08 8.87
C MET A 87 -5.16 27.51 7.94
N ILE A 88 -4.60 26.59 7.14
CA ILE A 88 -3.54 26.93 6.16
C ILE A 88 -4.07 27.90 5.10
N LEU A 89 -5.28 27.68 4.57
CA LEU A 89 -5.93 28.57 3.59
C LEU A 89 -6.25 29.95 4.15
N LYS A 90 -6.51 30.04 5.45
CA LYS A 90 -6.74 31.29 6.18
C LYS A 90 -5.45 31.98 6.63
N ASN A 91 -4.30 31.44 6.25
CA ASN A 91 -2.99 31.95 6.62
C ASN A 91 -2.81 32.07 8.15
N GLU A 92 -3.34 31.09 8.90
CA GLU A 92 -3.09 30.97 10.33
C GLU A 92 -1.61 30.68 10.60
N GLU A 93 -1.10 31.18 11.73
CA GLU A 93 0.30 31.01 12.11
C GLU A 93 0.59 29.56 12.47
N ALA A 94 1.76 29.06 12.05
CA ALA A 94 2.12 27.66 12.31
C ALA A 94 2.32 27.35 13.80
N SER A 95 2.72 28.36 14.58
CA SER A 95 2.78 28.28 16.05
C SER A 95 1.40 28.04 16.69
N THR A 96 0.32 28.43 16.02
CA THR A 96 -1.07 28.14 16.42
C THR A 96 -1.56 26.81 15.85
N MET A 97 -1.30 26.55 14.56
CA MET A 97 -1.76 25.33 13.89
C MET A 97 -1.14 24.07 14.49
N TRP A 98 0.14 24.12 14.86
CA TRP A 98 0.88 22.95 15.33
C TRP A 98 0.28 22.35 16.62
N PRO A 99 0.08 23.10 17.73
CA PRO A 99 -0.54 22.53 18.92
C PRO A 99 -1.99 22.06 18.70
N ILE A 100 -2.75 22.76 17.85
CA ILE A 100 -4.13 22.35 17.52
C ILE A 100 -4.15 20.99 16.82
N TYR A 101 -3.18 20.70 15.97
CA TYR A 101 -3.17 19.48 15.16
C TYR A 101 -2.29 18.35 15.73
N TYR A 102 -1.21 18.65 16.46
CA TYR A 102 -0.24 17.64 16.90
C TYR A 102 -0.22 17.41 18.42
N ASP A 103 -0.72 18.34 19.24
CA ASP A 103 -0.65 18.24 20.70
C ASP A 103 -1.99 17.84 21.35
N ILE A 104 -1.90 16.99 22.39
CA ILE A 104 -3.04 16.56 23.21
C ILE A 104 -3.50 17.69 24.13
N PHE A 105 -2.58 18.56 24.55
CA PHE A 105 -2.87 19.75 25.34
C PHE A 105 -2.39 21.01 24.62
N MET A 106 -3.15 22.09 24.76
CA MET A 106 -2.89 23.34 24.07
C MET A 106 -3.09 24.55 25.00
N SER A 107 -2.55 25.70 24.59
CA SER A 107 -2.73 26.97 25.29
C SER A 107 -4.16 27.51 25.15
N GLU A 108 -4.54 28.45 26.00
CA GLU A 108 -5.85 29.12 25.88
C GLU A 108 -5.94 29.92 24.56
N THR A 109 -4.83 30.49 24.08
CA THR A 109 -4.74 31.16 22.77
C THR A 109 -5.06 30.21 21.63
N CYS A 110 -4.43 29.01 21.61
CA CYS A 110 -4.73 27.98 20.62
C CYS A 110 -6.18 27.49 20.73
N SER A 111 -6.70 27.36 21.96
CA SER A 111 -8.10 27.02 22.21
C SER A 111 -9.07 28.05 21.60
N GLN A 112 -8.77 29.34 21.74
CA GLN A 112 -9.59 30.41 21.18
C GLN A 112 -9.51 30.45 19.64
N ALA A 113 -8.31 30.25 19.07
CA ALA A 113 -8.13 30.13 17.63
C ALA A 113 -8.90 28.94 17.05
N LEU A 114 -8.80 27.76 17.69
CA LEU A 114 -9.58 26.58 17.32
C LEU A 114 -11.09 26.88 17.34
N LYS A 115 -11.58 27.54 18.40
CA LYS A 115 -12.99 27.91 18.51
C LYS A 115 -13.43 28.82 17.35
N SER A 116 -12.59 29.78 16.95
CA SER A 116 -12.86 30.68 15.82
C SER A 116 -12.98 29.91 14.50
N HIS A 117 -11.99 29.07 14.18
CA HIS A 117 -12.01 28.26 12.95
C HIS A 117 -13.18 27.27 12.91
N LEU A 118 -13.56 26.68 14.06
CA LEU A 118 -14.74 25.84 14.13
C LEU A 118 -16.04 26.61 13.86
N ALA A 119 -16.16 27.84 14.36
CA ALA A 119 -17.34 28.68 14.08
C ALA A 119 -17.48 28.99 12.58
N GLU A 120 -16.37 29.27 11.89
CA GLU A 120 -16.36 29.47 10.43
C GLU A 120 -16.77 28.21 9.68
N LEU A 121 -16.19 27.05 10.02
CA LEU A 121 -16.54 25.77 9.41
C LEU A 121 -18.03 25.44 9.64
N LEU A 122 -18.56 25.71 10.83
CA LEU A 122 -19.96 25.50 11.15
C LEU A 122 -20.89 26.50 10.45
N SER A 123 -20.46 27.73 10.17
CA SER A 123 -21.24 28.67 9.35
C SER A 123 -21.26 28.21 7.89
N ALA A 124 -20.12 27.76 7.35
CA ALA A 124 -20.02 27.34 5.96
C ALA A 124 -20.74 26.01 5.65
N SER A 125 -20.96 25.15 6.65
CA SER A 125 -21.45 23.77 6.46
C SER A 125 -22.91 23.54 6.88
N GLU A 126 -23.77 24.55 6.90
CA GLU A 126 -25.19 24.38 7.27
C GLU A 126 -25.91 23.30 6.45
N ASP A 127 -25.66 23.30 5.14
CA ASP A 127 -26.07 22.27 4.21
C ASP A 127 -25.02 22.12 3.09
N ILE A 128 -25.25 21.18 2.18
CA ILE A 128 -24.30 20.90 1.11
C ILE A 128 -24.17 22.05 0.10
N GLU A 129 -25.24 22.80 -0.14
CA GLU A 129 -25.25 23.89 -1.12
C GLU A 129 -24.46 25.08 -0.59
N SER A 130 -24.64 25.40 0.69
CA SER A 130 -23.88 26.40 1.44
C SER A 130 -22.39 26.05 1.48
N TRP A 131 -22.05 24.78 1.74
CA TRP A 131 -20.66 24.32 1.72
C TRP A 131 -20.02 24.52 0.35
N LEU A 132 -20.65 24.01 -0.71
CA LEU A 132 -20.12 24.07 -2.08
C LEU A 132 -19.99 25.51 -2.61
N LYS A 133 -20.79 26.46 -2.10
CA LYS A 133 -20.70 27.88 -2.46
C LYS A 133 -19.62 28.63 -1.67
N SER A 134 -19.26 28.16 -0.47
CA SER A 134 -18.24 28.78 0.38
C SER A 134 -16.85 28.75 -0.24
N ASP A 135 -15.98 29.68 0.16
CA ASP A 135 -14.60 29.72 -0.36
C ASP A 135 -13.77 28.51 0.06
N LEU A 136 -14.02 27.97 1.27
CA LEU A 136 -13.39 26.73 1.72
C LEU A 136 -13.89 25.53 0.91
N GLY A 137 -15.21 25.38 0.74
CA GLY A 137 -15.80 24.23 0.05
C GLY A 137 -15.54 24.16 -1.45
N LYS A 138 -15.06 25.25 -2.08
CA LYS A 138 -14.55 25.25 -3.47
C LYS A 138 -13.23 24.50 -3.63
N VAL A 139 -12.42 24.43 -2.57
CA VAL A 139 -11.08 23.80 -2.55
C VAL A 139 -11.12 22.48 -1.77
N LEU A 140 -11.75 22.51 -0.59
CA LEU A 140 -11.94 21.39 0.33
C LEU A 140 -13.35 20.81 0.16
N THR A 141 -13.57 20.13 -0.95
CA THR A 141 -14.88 19.54 -1.27
C THR A 141 -15.17 18.29 -0.42
N VAL A 142 -16.43 17.90 -0.36
CA VAL A 142 -16.87 16.62 0.20
C VAL A 142 -17.53 15.79 -0.88
N GLY A 143 -17.41 14.47 -0.78
CA GLY A 143 -17.92 13.53 -1.77
C GLY A 143 -19.37 13.09 -1.55
N SER A 144 -19.91 13.30 -0.35
CA SER A 144 -21.28 12.89 0.00
C SER A 144 -21.92 13.76 1.07
N LYS A 145 -23.25 13.80 1.11
CA LYS A 145 -24.02 14.45 2.18
C LYS A 145 -23.75 13.82 3.55
N TYR A 146 -23.59 12.49 3.57
CA TYR A 146 -23.17 11.75 4.76
C TYR A 146 -21.86 12.28 5.34
N THR A 147 -20.85 12.49 4.49
CA THR A 147 -19.55 13.00 4.92
C THR A 147 -19.68 14.36 5.60
N LEU A 148 -20.39 15.31 4.98
CA LEU A 148 -20.61 16.64 5.55
C LEU A 148 -21.31 16.58 6.91
N ALA A 149 -22.33 15.73 7.03
CA ALA A 149 -23.08 15.55 8.27
C ALA A 149 -22.20 15.02 9.41
N VAL A 150 -21.35 14.02 9.13
CA VAL A 150 -20.45 13.43 10.13
C VAL A 150 -19.40 14.46 10.60
N VAL A 151 -18.73 15.16 9.69
CA VAL A 151 -17.68 16.13 10.07
C VAL A 151 -18.27 17.34 10.79
N ARG A 152 -19.43 17.85 10.35
CA ARG A 152 -20.13 18.95 11.02
C ARG A 152 -20.52 18.59 12.45
N ARG A 153 -21.00 17.36 12.67
CA ARG A 153 -21.34 16.87 14.01
C ARG A 153 -20.12 16.87 14.91
N LEU A 154 -18.96 16.43 14.41
CA LEU A 154 -17.71 16.42 15.17
C LEU A 154 -17.23 17.84 15.50
N TRP A 155 -17.23 18.75 14.53
CA TRP A 155 -16.91 20.17 14.78
C TRP A 155 -17.85 20.81 15.81
N SER A 156 -19.15 20.50 15.74
CA SER A 156 -20.14 20.96 16.71
C SER A 156 -19.85 20.43 18.12
N ALA A 157 -19.48 19.15 18.22
CA ALA A 157 -19.12 18.52 19.49
C ALA A 157 -17.81 19.09 20.07
N TRP A 158 -16.82 19.38 19.22
CA TRP A 158 -15.58 20.04 19.63
C TRP A 158 -15.83 21.46 20.11
N ALA A 159 -16.61 22.26 19.38
CA ALA A 159 -16.96 23.63 19.77
C ALA A 159 -17.68 23.66 21.12
N LYS A 160 -18.69 22.79 21.31
CA LYS A 160 -19.39 22.66 22.60
C LYS A 160 -18.45 22.27 23.73
N SER A 161 -17.55 21.32 23.47
CA SER A 161 -16.54 20.89 24.45
C SER A 161 -15.65 22.07 24.88
N LEU A 162 -15.30 23.00 24.00
CA LEU A 162 -14.49 24.16 24.36
C LEU A 162 -15.22 25.15 25.30
N ASP A 163 -16.55 25.18 25.25
CA ASP A 163 -17.43 26.06 26.06
C ASP A 163 -17.86 25.47 27.42
N GLU A 164 -17.76 24.15 27.59
CA GLU A 164 -18.21 23.48 28.81
C GLU A 164 -17.40 23.87 30.06
N LYS A 165 -18.11 24.22 31.15
CA LYS A 165 -17.52 24.37 32.49
C LYS A 165 -16.85 23.04 32.91
N GLY A 166 -15.68 23.10 33.56
CA GLY A 166 -14.95 21.91 34.00
C GLY A 166 -13.76 21.49 33.12
N LYS A 167 -13.12 22.43 32.39
CA LYS A 167 -11.88 22.21 31.63
C LYS A 167 -10.81 21.44 32.42
N GLY A 168 -10.60 21.80 33.69
CA GLY A 168 -9.64 21.14 34.58
C GLY A 168 -9.97 19.68 34.91
N GLN A 169 -11.25 19.32 35.04
CA GLN A 169 -11.65 17.92 35.30
C GLN A 169 -11.41 17.04 34.08
N ARG A 170 -11.70 17.54 32.88
CA ARG A 170 -11.43 16.84 31.61
C ARG A 170 -9.93 16.63 31.39
N ARG A 171 -9.12 17.67 31.63
CA ARG A 171 -7.66 17.56 31.62
C ARG A 171 -7.16 16.44 32.54
N LYS A 172 -7.58 16.44 33.82
CA LYS A 172 -7.24 15.38 34.78
C LYS A 172 -7.70 13.99 34.34
N SER A 173 -8.77 13.89 33.56
CA SER A 173 -9.21 12.61 32.99
C SER A 173 -8.24 12.13 31.91
N VAL A 174 -7.87 13.00 30.97
CA VAL A 174 -6.91 12.66 29.90
C VAL A 174 -5.54 12.32 30.47
N GLU A 175 -5.04 13.08 31.45
CA GLU A 175 -3.78 12.77 32.14
C GLU A 175 -3.77 11.38 32.79
N ARG A 176 -4.89 10.95 33.39
CA ARG A 176 -5.03 9.60 33.95
C ARG A 176 -4.97 8.54 32.87
N GLU A 177 -5.64 8.75 31.73
CA GLU A 177 -5.59 7.78 30.62
C GLU A 177 -4.21 7.69 29.98
N LEU A 178 -3.51 8.81 29.81
CA LEU A 178 -2.11 8.81 29.36
C LEU A 178 -1.23 7.99 30.33
N ALA A 179 -1.34 8.22 31.64
CA ALA A 179 -0.58 7.48 32.64
C ALA A 179 -0.92 5.97 32.63
N ASN A 180 -2.19 5.61 32.40
CA ASN A 180 -2.62 4.21 32.26
C ASN A 180 -1.97 3.56 31.03
N ILE A 181 -2.00 4.23 29.87
CA ILE A 181 -1.37 3.72 28.64
C ILE A 181 0.14 3.53 28.82
N VAL A 182 0.83 4.51 29.41
CA VAL A 182 2.26 4.41 29.71
C VAL A 182 2.54 3.21 30.59
N LYS A 183 1.77 3.02 31.67
CA LYS A 183 1.93 1.89 32.59
C LYS A 183 1.65 0.55 31.93
N GLU A 184 0.63 0.45 31.08
CA GLU A 184 0.18 -0.82 30.51
C GLU A 184 0.91 -1.22 29.23
N ARG A 185 1.23 -0.26 28.36
CA ARG A 185 1.71 -0.48 27.00
C ARG A 185 3.18 -0.10 26.80
N HIS A 186 3.72 0.82 27.59
CA HIS A 186 5.11 1.29 27.44
C HIS A 186 6.07 0.72 28.49
N SER A 187 5.56 0.04 29.52
CA SER A 187 6.36 -0.57 30.58
C SER A 187 7.21 -1.78 30.16
N LYS A 188 7.00 -2.33 28.95
CA LYS A 188 7.64 -3.57 28.47
C LYS A 188 8.80 -3.35 27.47
N GLY A 189 9.19 -2.11 27.17
CA GLY A 189 10.30 -1.81 26.26
C GLY A 189 10.17 -0.46 25.56
N SER A 190 11.24 -0.02 24.89
CA SER A 190 11.28 1.28 24.20
C SER A 190 10.61 1.21 22.82
N ILE A 191 9.71 2.16 22.52
CA ILE A 191 9.08 2.29 21.20
C ILE A 191 10.05 3.01 20.25
N LEU A 192 10.62 2.26 19.30
CA LEU A 192 11.65 2.76 18.37
C LEU A 192 11.10 3.12 16.98
N SER A 193 9.81 2.88 16.72
CA SER A 193 9.20 2.93 15.39
C SER A 193 9.35 4.28 14.68
N VAL A 194 9.45 5.38 15.43
CA VAL A 194 9.53 6.75 14.91
C VAL A 194 10.90 7.07 14.31
N ALA A 195 11.96 6.46 14.85
CA ALA A 195 13.32 6.64 14.36
C ALA A 195 13.48 6.20 12.89
N ARG A 196 12.57 5.33 12.40
CA ARG A 196 12.54 4.93 10.98
C ARG A 196 12.44 6.12 10.06
N SER A 197 11.78 7.21 10.47
CA SER A 197 11.55 8.39 9.65
C SER A 197 12.82 9.15 9.28
N ALA A 198 13.98 8.75 9.83
CA ALA A 198 15.30 9.22 9.41
C ALA A 198 15.98 8.33 8.35
N GLY A 199 15.32 7.28 7.87
CA GLY A 199 15.85 6.38 6.84
C GLY A 199 17.23 5.81 7.22
N PRO A 200 18.29 6.06 6.43
CA PRO A 200 19.62 5.51 6.72
C PRO A 200 20.27 6.12 7.98
N LEU A 201 19.73 7.23 8.49
CA LEU A 201 20.17 7.92 9.71
C LEU A 201 19.38 7.48 10.96
N THR A 202 18.67 6.36 10.92
CA THR A 202 17.85 5.86 12.04
C THR A 202 18.65 5.77 13.35
N ILE A 203 19.89 5.29 13.31
CA ILE A 203 20.76 5.20 14.50
C ILE A 203 21.10 6.59 15.07
N GLU A 204 21.23 7.62 14.24
CA GLU A 204 21.55 8.98 14.68
C GLU A 204 20.42 9.59 15.50
N VAL A 205 19.17 9.33 15.14
CA VAL A 205 18.00 9.95 15.80
C VAL A 205 17.35 9.05 16.86
N MET A 206 17.78 7.80 17.00
CA MET A 206 17.08 6.76 17.76
C MET A 206 16.79 7.17 19.22
N ARG A 207 17.83 7.60 19.95
CA ARG A 207 17.71 7.98 21.37
C ARG A 207 16.84 9.21 21.58
N ALA A 208 17.08 10.27 20.82
CA ALA A 208 16.26 11.47 20.85
C ALA A 208 14.79 11.16 20.48
N SER A 209 14.54 10.27 19.51
CA SER A 209 13.18 9.85 19.15
C SER A 209 12.47 9.10 20.28
N MET A 210 13.20 8.26 21.03
CA MET A 210 12.69 7.57 22.21
C MET A 210 12.36 8.57 23.33
N ASP A 211 13.25 9.53 23.58
CA ASP A 211 13.05 10.52 24.63
C ASP A 211 11.85 11.42 24.29
N HIS A 212 11.72 11.86 23.04
CA HIS A 212 10.53 12.57 22.56
C HIS A 212 9.26 11.74 22.74
N PHE A 213 9.30 10.45 22.42
CA PHE A 213 8.14 9.57 22.59
C PHE A 213 7.70 9.53 24.07
N ASN A 214 8.65 9.34 24.98
CA ASN A 214 8.39 9.34 26.42
C ASN A 214 7.85 10.69 26.90
N HIS A 215 8.43 11.79 26.43
CA HIS A 215 7.98 13.15 26.73
C HIS A 215 6.54 13.36 26.27
N TYR A 216 6.23 13.04 25.01
CA TYR A 216 4.90 13.22 24.44
C TYR A 216 3.83 12.45 25.21
N TRP A 217 4.08 11.18 25.58
CA TRP A 217 3.10 10.41 26.34
C TRP A 217 3.00 10.79 27.82
N LYS A 218 4.05 11.41 28.38
CA LYS A 218 4.06 11.93 29.74
C LYS A 218 3.39 13.30 29.85
N HIS A 219 3.58 14.17 28.86
CA HIS A 219 3.21 15.58 28.91
C HIS A 219 2.07 15.96 27.96
N GLY A 220 1.85 15.19 26.90
CA GLY A 220 0.86 15.43 25.86
C GLY A 220 1.19 16.58 24.92
N THR A 221 2.46 16.99 24.84
CA THR A 221 2.96 18.10 24.02
C THR A 221 4.26 17.72 23.31
N THR A 222 4.56 18.33 22.15
CA THR A 222 5.83 18.09 21.43
C THR A 222 7.02 18.82 22.03
N ASP A 223 6.85 20.08 22.48
CA ASP A 223 7.96 20.90 22.97
C ASP A 223 8.27 20.69 24.46
N HIS A 224 9.52 20.95 24.84
CA HIS A 224 9.96 21.07 26.24
C HIS A 224 9.59 22.41 26.90
N HIS A 225 9.40 23.48 26.11
CA HIS A 225 9.51 24.87 26.57
C HIS A 225 8.24 25.50 27.16
N HIS A 226 7.28 24.70 27.60
CA HIS A 226 6.12 25.26 28.30
C HIS A 226 6.53 25.67 29.73
N THR A 227 6.73 26.97 29.95
CA THR A 227 6.98 27.57 31.27
C THR A 227 5.86 27.25 32.26
N GLU A 228 4.62 27.09 31.77
CA GLU A 228 3.47 26.55 32.50
C GLU A 228 2.79 25.44 31.68
N LYS A 229 2.34 24.37 32.34
CA LYS A 229 1.66 23.25 31.67
C LYS A 229 0.41 23.76 30.92
N PRO A 230 0.26 23.50 29.59
CA PRO A 230 -0.87 24.01 28.83
C PRO A 230 -2.22 23.59 29.43
N PRO A 231 -3.13 24.52 29.75
CA PRO A 231 -4.26 24.20 30.62
C PRO A 231 -5.41 23.46 29.93
N VAL A 232 -5.49 23.48 28.60
CA VAL A 232 -6.67 23.01 27.86
C VAL A 232 -6.41 21.66 27.19
N SER A 233 -7.32 20.70 27.39
CA SER A 233 -7.34 19.45 26.64
C SER A 233 -7.86 19.69 25.22
N ASN A 234 -7.12 19.24 24.21
CA ASN A 234 -7.50 19.38 22.82
C ASN A 234 -8.66 18.41 22.47
N PRO A 235 -9.87 18.92 22.17
CA PRO A 235 -11.04 18.07 21.94
C PRO A 235 -10.94 17.21 20.67
N THR A 236 -10.06 17.58 19.74
CA THR A 236 -9.84 16.83 18.48
C THR A 236 -9.21 15.45 18.71
N PHE A 237 -8.67 15.19 19.91
CA PHE A 237 -8.10 13.90 20.34
C PHE A 237 -9.07 13.04 21.16
N SER A 238 -10.22 13.56 21.57
CA SER A 238 -11.09 12.93 22.59
C SER A 238 -12.47 12.49 22.09
N LEU A 239 -12.87 12.90 20.88
CA LEU A 239 -14.17 12.57 20.29
C LEU A 239 -13.96 11.82 18.98
N THR A 240 -14.41 10.56 18.94
CA THR A 240 -14.18 9.59 17.85
C THR A 240 -15.45 8.78 17.58
N LYS A 241 -15.44 7.88 16.60
CA LYS A 241 -16.56 6.94 16.40
C LYS A 241 -16.80 6.00 17.60
N TYR A 242 -15.81 5.85 18.49
CA TYR A 242 -15.91 5.06 19.73
C TYR A 242 -16.43 5.85 20.94
N GLY A 243 -16.88 7.10 20.70
CA GLY A 243 -17.47 7.96 21.73
C GLY A 243 -16.48 8.97 22.31
N ARG A 244 -16.71 9.34 23.58
CA ARG A 244 -16.02 10.45 24.27
C ARG A 244 -14.82 10.02 25.12
N LYS A 245 -14.34 8.79 24.95
CA LYS A 245 -13.21 8.24 25.70
C LYS A 245 -11.90 8.54 24.98
N PHE A 246 -10.81 8.60 25.75
CA PHE A 246 -9.48 8.71 25.17
C PHE A 246 -9.08 7.37 24.53
N SER A 247 -9.07 7.33 23.20
CA SER A 247 -8.82 6.11 22.42
C SER A 247 -7.61 6.23 21.48
N VAL A 248 -6.77 7.26 21.66
CA VAL A 248 -5.59 7.48 20.81
C VAL A 248 -4.69 6.25 20.85
N HIS A 249 -4.27 5.77 19.68
CA HIS A 249 -3.42 4.60 19.56
C HIS A 249 -2.11 4.79 20.33
N TYR A 250 -1.72 3.80 21.14
CA TYR A 250 -0.58 3.86 22.05
C TYR A 250 0.80 4.05 21.38
N GLY A 251 0.87 3.87 20.06
CA GLY A 251 2.07 4.12 19.25
C GLY A 251 2.12 5.49 18.59
N THR A 252 1.15 6.37 18.85
CA THR A 252 1.08 7.71 18.25
C THR A 252 2.29 8.55 18.63
N ASN A 253 2.93 9.18 17.64
CA ASN A 253 3.95 10.19 17.83
C ASN A 253 3.88 11.21 16.68
N PRO A 254 3.77 12.52 16.97
CA PRO A 254 3.61 13.56 15.95
C PRO A 254 4.79 13.73 15.00
N LEU A 255 5.98 13.22 15.36
CA LEU A 255 7.16 13.29 14.51
C LEU A 255 7.20 12.19 13.43
N ALA A 256 6.35 11.16 13.51
CA ALA A 256 6.38 10.02 12.61
C ALA A 256 6.06 10.36 11.15
N GLY A 257 5.38 11.49 10.91
CA GLY A 257 4.99 11.93 9.57
C GLY A 257 6.05 12.76 8.83
N PHE A 258 7.16 13.13 9.49
CA PHE A 258 8.18 14.04 8.97
C PHE A 258 9.51 13.32 8.71
N HIS A 259 10.41 13.94 7.94
CA HIS A 259 11.70 13.34 7.61
C HIS A 259 12.76 13.70 8.65
N LEU A 260 12.84 12.93 9.74
CA LEU A 260 13.77 13.21 10.84
C LEU A 260 15.26 13.20 10.46
N SER A 261 15.60 12.71 9.27
CA SER A 261 16.94 12.85 8.70
C SER A 261 17.34 14.31 8.51
N THR A 262 16.39 15.24 8.38
CA THR A 262 16.65 16.67 8.20
C THR A 262 17.11 17.38 9.48
N ALA A 263 16.92 16.77 10.66
CA ALA A 263 17.55 17.27 11.89
C ALA A 263 19.07 17.07 11.86
N VAL A 264 19.54 16.03 11.18
CA VAL A 264 20.96 15.67 11.07
C VAL A 264 21.58 16.28 9.80
N VAL A 265 20.80 16.38 8.72
CA VAL A 265 21.18 16.98 7.43
C VAL A 265 20.15 18.05 7.05
N PRO A 266 20.25 19.27 7.59
CA PRO A 266 19.22 20.31 7.41
C PRO A 266 19.16 20.89 6.00
N PHE A 267 18.00 21.42 5.62
CA PHE A 267 17.85 22.18 4.38
C PHE A 267 18.72 23.45 4.40
N GLY A 268 19.56 23.63 3.37
CA GLY A 268 20.36 24.85 3.18
C GLY A 268 21.52 25.07 4.17
N SER A 269 21.61 24.29 5.25
CA SER A 269 22.76 24.31 6.17
C SER A 269 23.98 23.64 5.55
N LYS A 270 25.18 24.12 5.91
CA LYS A 270 26.43 23.55 5.43
C LYS A 270 27.02 22.42 6.28
N ASP A 271 26.44 22.14 7.44
CA ASP A 271 27.05 21.27 8.45
C ASP A 271 26.20 20.04 8.79
N PHE A 272 26.85 18.88 8.84
CA PHE A 272 26.32 17.63 9.41
C PHE A 272 26.20 17.75 10.94
N GLN A 273 25.05 17.38 11.50
CA GLN A 273 24.75 17.49 12.93
C GLN A 273 24.51 16.11 13.57
N PRO A 274 25.56 15.36 13.92
CA PRO A 274 25.40 14.02 14.48
C PRO A 274 24.64 14.05 15.82
N MET A 275 23.73 13.09 15.99
CA MET A 275 22.81 13.02 17.14
C MET A 275 22.85 11.68 17.89
N LYS A 276 23.65 10.71 17.43
CA LYS A 276 23.70 9.30 17.89
C LYS A 276 23.62 9.06 19.40
N SER A 277 24.19 9.95 20.20
CA SER A 277 24.26 9.81 21.67
C SER A 277 23.36 10.79 22.44
N SER A 278 22.71 11.72 21.75
CA SER A 278 21.90 12.77 22.36
C SER A 278 20.55 12.25 22.83
N LEU A 279 20.11 12.71 24.00
CA LEU A 279 18.72 12.61 24.45
C LEU A 279 17.92 13.88 24.11
N ASP A 280 18.60 14.99 23.78
CA ASP A 280 17.94 16.22 23.37
C ASP A 280 17.25 16.03 22.02
N PHE A 281 15.92 16.02 22.05
CA PHE A 281 15.07 15.88 20.88
C PHE A 281 14.62 17.21 20.28
N THR A 282 15.02 18.34 20.86
CA THR A 282 14.69 19.68 20.36
C THR A 282 15.00 19.85 18.87
N PRO A 283 16.14 19.35 18.34
CA PRO A 283 16.42 19.43 16.90
C PRO A 283 15.41 18.67 16.04
N LEU A 284 14.88 17.52 16.51
CA LEU A 284 13.87 16.73 15.80
C LEU A 284 12.54 17.48 15.69
N VAL A 285 12.11 18.12 16.78
CA VAL A 285 10.88 18.91 16.80
C VAL A 285 11.03 20.16 15.92
N LYS A 286 12.20 20.81 15.98
CA LYS A 286 12.51 21.97 15.16
C LYS A 286 12.46 21.63 13.66
N CYS A 287 13.12 20.55 13.23
CA CYS A 287 13.14 20.18 11.82
C CYS A 287 11.73 19.81 11.30
N ALA A 288 10.93 19.11 12.11
CA ALA A 288 9.56 18.76 11.75
C ALA A 288 8.67 20.00 11.58
N LYS A 289 8.81 21.01 12.46
CA LYS A 289 8.12 22.30 12.34
C LYS A 289 8.59 23.11 11.13
N GLU A 290 9.88 23.08 10.81
CA GLU A 290 10.42 23.72 9.60
C GLU A 290 9.88 23.07 8.32
N GLU A 291 9.85 21.73 8.25
CA GLU A 291 9.20 20.99 7.16
C GLU A 291 7.72 21.36 7.04
N PHE A 292 6.98 21.32 8.15
CA PHE A 292 5.57 21.70 8.18
C PHE A 292 5.33 23.11 7.63
N ASN A 293 6.16 24.08 8.03
CA ASN A 293 6.09 25.46 7.53
C ASN A 293 6.30 25.54 6.02
N LEU A 294 7.35 24.90 5.51
CA LEU A 294 7.67 24.87 4.08
C LEU A 294 6.54 24.21 3.27
N TRP A 295 5.92 23.16 3.80
CA TRP A 295 4.82 22.49 3.14
C TRP A 295 3.54 23.33 3.15
N CYS A 296 3.24 24.02 4.25
CA CYS A 296 2.11 24.96 4.31
C CYS A 296 2.26 26.12 3.32
N GLN A 297 3.47 26.66 3.17
CA GLN A 297 3.77 27.68 2.16
C GLN A 297 3.55 27.15 0.75
N SER A 298 4.05 25.94 0.46
CA SER A 298 3.86 25.30 -0.85
C SER A 298 2.39 25.01 -1.15
N PHE A 299 1.61 24.63 -0.15
CA PHE A 299 0.17 24.43 -0.27
C PHE A 299 -0.56 25.74 -0.63
N ARG A 300 -0.23 26.85 0.03
CA ARG A 300 -0.79 28.18 -0.31
C ARG A 300 -0.43 28.59 -1.74
N ASN A 301 0.85 28.48 -2.11
CA ASN A 301 1.30 28.79 -3.48
C ASN A 301 0.58 27.92 -4.52
N ALA A 302 0.36 26.64 -4.24
CA ALA A 302 -0.38 25.73 -5.11
C ALA A 302 -1.87 26.15 -5.24
N GLN A 303 -2.46 26.64 -4.15
CA GLN A 303 -3.85 27.13 -4.16
C GLN A 303 -3.99 28.44 -4.94
N GLU A 304 -3.07 29.39 -4.77
CA GLU A 304 -3.04 30.65 -5.53
C GLU A 304 -2.97 30.38 -7.05
N ASN A 305 -2.23 29.34 -7.44
CA ASN A 305 -2.11 28.89 -8.83
C ASN A 305 -3.24 27.94 -9.29
N ASN A 306 -4.25 27.66 -8.44
CA ASN A 306 -5.36 26.75 -8.70
C ASN A 306 -4.93 25.36 -9.23
N THR A 307 -3.84 24.81 -8.69
CA THR A 307 -3.27 23.55 -9.18
C THR A 307 -3.87 22.31 -8.55
N PHE A 308 -4.69 22.42 -7.50
CA PHE A 308 -5.28 21.25 -6.86
C PHE A 308 -6.74 21.40 -6.40
N THR A 309 -7.39 20.28 -6.15
CA THR A 309 -8.66 20.15 -5.43
C THR A 309 -8.61 18.92 -4.52
N ILE A 310 -9.25 18.99 -3.36
CA ILE A 310 -9.33 17.87 -2.41
C ILE A 310 -10.80 17.52 -2.18
N CYS A 311 -11.13 16.24 -2.24
CA CYS A 311 -12.46 15.69 -2.04
C CYS A 311 -12.41 14.67 -0.91
N PHE A 312 -13.17 14.92 0.17
CA PHE A 312 -13.17 14.06 1.35
C PHE A 312 -14.39 13.13 1.39
N PHE A 313 -14.17 11.90 1.84
CA PHE A 313 -15.17 10.90 2.16
C PHE A 313 -14.95 10.36 3.58
N VAL A 314 -16.03 10.27 4.36
CA VAL A 314 -16.10 9.38 5.51
C VAL A 314 -16.79 8.10 5.06
N ASP A 315 -16.01 7.05 4.82
CA ASP A 315 -16.51 5.79 4.27
C ASP A 315 -15.55 4.62 4.58
N GLU A 316 -16.05 3.38 4.47
CA GLU A 316 -15.22 2.18 4.50
C GLU A 316 -14.52 2.03 3.13
N ALA A 317 -13.24 1.66 3.13
CA ALA A 317 -12.40 1.72 1.94
C ALA A 317 -12.90 0.84 0.79
N LEU A 318 -13.30 -0.41 1.08
CA LEU A 318 -13.79 -1.35 0.06
C LEU A 318 -15.20 -0.99 -0.42
N GLU A 319 -16.06 -0.52 0.48
CA GLU A 319 -17.40 -0.02 0.16
C GLU A 319 -17.37 1.23 -0.74
N LEU A 320 -16.46 2.17 -0.44
CA LEU A 320 -16.20 3.31 -1.32
C LEU A 320 -15.73 2.83 -2.69
N CYS A 321 -14.79 1.88 -2.74
CA CYS A 321 -14.29 1.38 -4.03
C CYS A 321 -15.41 0.84 -4.92
N GLY A 322 -16.33 0.06 -4.35
CA GLY A 322 -17.51 -0.42 -5.06
C GLY A 322 -18.40 0.72 -5.56
N SER A 323 -18.62 1.74 -4.72
CA SER A 323 -19.48 2.90 -5.01
C SER A 323 -18.87 3.84 -6.08
N LEU A 324 -17.54 3.93 -6.14
CA LEU A 324 -16.81 4.73 -7.14
C LEU A 324 -16.68 4.07 -8.51
N SER A 325 -17.12 2.81 -8.66
CA SER A 325 -17.01 2.03 -9.91
C SER A 325 -18.34 1.92 -10.71
N PRO A 326 -19.09 3.00 -11.01
CA PRO A 326 -20.45 2.88 -11.58
C PRO A 326 -20.50 2.48 -13.06
N LYS A 327 -19.37 2.52 -13.80
CA LYS A 327 -19.33 2.32 -15.26
C LYS A 327 -18.91 0.92 -15.72
N ILE A 328 -18.30 0.11 -14.86
CA ILE A 328 -17.82 -1.22 -15.22
C ILE A 328 -18.42 -2.18 -14.20
N ASP A 329 -19.15 -3.20 -14.69
CA ASP A 329 -19.75 -4.29 -13.91
C ASP A 329 -18.68 -5.18 -13.26
N VAL A 330 -17.57 -4.61 -12.74
CA VAL A 330 -16.41 -5.37 -12.24
C VAL A 330 -16.79 -6.19 -11.03
N THR A 331 -17.68 -5.67 -10.18
CA THR A 331 -18.20 -6.33 -8.98
C THR A 331 -19.50 -7.08 -9.21
N GLY A 332 -20.07 -7.13 -10.41
CA GLY A 332 -21.34 -7.84 -10.66
C GLY A 332 -22.61 -7.21 -10.05
N ILE A 333 -22.50 -6.15 -9.25
CA ILE A 333 -23.66 -5.62 -8.50
C ILE A 333 -23.73 -4.09 -8.51
N LYS A 334 -23.83 -3.54 -9.72
CA LYS A 334 -24.07 -2.12 -9.96
C LYS A 334 -25.22 -1.58 -9.10
N GLU A 335 -26.32 -2.31 -8.99
CA GLU A 335 -27.52 -1.90 -8.23
C GLU A 335 -27.27 -1.79 -6.71
N ILE A 336 -26.47 -2.69 -6.11
CA ILE A 336 -26.15 -2.65 -4.68
C ILE A 336 -25.23 -1.47 -4.37
N ASN A 337 -24.24 -1.21 -5.22
CA ASN A 337 -23.32 -0.08 -5.07
C ASN A 337 -24.05 1.26 -5.29
N GLU A 338 -24.95 1.33 -6.26
CA GLU A 338 -25.80 2.51 -6.50
C GLU A 338 -26.75 2.77 -5.34
N ASN A 339 -27.35 1.73 -4.75
CA ASN A 339 -28.18 1.85 -3.56
C ASN A 339 -27.39 2.45 -2.40
N ASN A 340 -26.18 1.96 -2.14
CA ASN A 340 -25.34 2.50 -1.07
C ASN A 340 -24.90 3.96 -1.31
N ALA A 341 -24.45 4.30 -2.52
CA ALA A 341 -24.10 5.66 -2.90
C ALA A 341 -25.31 6.62 -2.75
N THR A 342 -26.50 6.15 -3.13
CA THR A 342 -27.77 6.86 -2.96
C THR A 342 -28.10 7.05 -1.48
N SER A 343 -27.95 6.00 -0.65
CA SER A 343 -28.17 6.05 0.79
C SER A 343 -27.26 7.05 1.50
N LYS A 344 -26.09 7.38 0.93
CA LYS A 344 -25.15 8.37 1.49
C LYS A 344 -25.25 9.76 0.84
N GLY A 345 -26.03 9.90 -0.23
CA GLY A 345 -26.17 11.13 -0.99
C GLY A 345 -24.86 11.55 -1.65
N TYR A 346 -24.24 10.66 -2.43
CA TYR A 346 -23.01 10.94 -3.18
C TYR A 346 -23.21 12.08 -4.21
N LEU A 347 -22.16 12.91 -4.38
CA LEU A 347 -22.20 14.11 -5.22
C LEU A 347 -21.47 13.94 -6.55
N HIS A 348 -20.66 12.88 -6.70
CA HIS A 348 -19.91 12.55 -7.92
C HIS A 348 -19.04 13.70 -8.46
N ASN A 349 -18.46 14.49 -7.57
CA ASN A 349 -17.52 15.59 -7.84
C ASN A 349 -16.04 15.13 -7.84
N HIS A 350 -15.81 13.85 -8.05
CA HIS A 350 -14.50 13.19 -8.02
C HIS A 350 -14.24 12.43 -9.34
N PRO A 351 -12.98 12.09 -9.66
CA PRO A 351 -12.65 11.22 -10.78
C PRO A 351 -13.34 9.85 -10.69
N THR A 352 -13.59 9.23 -11.84
CA THR A 352 -14.10 7.84 -11.93
C THR A 352 -12.99 6.81 -12.16
N GLN A 353 -11.78 7.27 -12.48
CA GLN A 353 -10.58 6.46 -12.62
C GLN A 353 -9.40 7.25 -12.07
N PHE A 354 -8.45 6.53 -11.49
CA PHE A 354 -7.30 7.09 -10.79
C PHE A 354 -6.01 6.52 -11.39
N ASN A 355 -5.01 7.37 -11.59
CA ASN A 355 -3.67 6.93 -11.98
C ASN A 355 -2.76 6.71 -10.77
N VAL A 356 -3.14 7.21 -9.59
CA VAL A 356 -2.45 6.93 -8.33
C VAL A 356 -3.47 6.45 -7.30
N ILE A 357 -3.23 5.29 -6.71
CA ILE A 357 -3.97 4.83 -5.53
C ILE A 357 -2.96 4.57 -4.43
N ASP A 358 -3.16 5.16 -3.25
CA ASP A 358 -2.38 4.86 -2.05
C ASP A 358 -3.33 4.36 -0.96
N ILE A 359 -2.97 3.25 -0.32
CA ILE A 359 -3.80 2.64 0.73
C ILE A 359 -3.12 2.63 2.10
N SER A 360 -1.98 3.31 2.24
CA SER A 360 -1.10 3.20 3.41
C SER A 360 -0.94 1.72 3.83
N ASN A 361 -1.16 1.42 5.11
CA ASN A 361 -1.06 0.09 5.71
C ASN A 361 -2.40 -0.69 5.77
N LEU A 362 -3.43 -0.29 5.00
CA LEU A 362 -4.72 -0.97 5.02
C LEU A 362 -4.64 -2.46 4.67
N ILE A 363 -3.61 -2.90 3.94
CA ILE A 363 -3.42 -4.32 3.63
C ILE A 363 -3.36 -5.20 4.89
N ASP A 364 -2.84 -4.67 5.99
CA ASP A 364 -2.75 -5.36 7.28
C ASP A 364 -4.11 -5.44 8.00
N HIS A 365 -5.08 -4.64 7.58
CA HIS A 365 -6.39 -4.49 8.23
C HIS A 365 -7.52 -5.11 7.40
N VAL A 366 -7.47 -5.01 6.07
CA VAL A 366 -8.54 -5.47 5.18
C VAL A 366 -8.14 -6.61 4.24
N GLY A 367 -6.85 -6.97 4.18
CA GLY A 367 -6.34 -8.11 3.41
C GLY A 367 -6.03 -7.81 1.93
N THR A 368 -5.01 -8.48 1.40
CA THR A 368 -4.43 -8.25 0.07
C THR A 368 -5.41 -8.53 -1.07
N TYR A 369 -6.11 -9.68 -1.02
CA TYR A 369 -7.07 -10.03 -2.06
C TYR A 369 -8.23 -9.04 -2.16
N ASN A 370 -8.77 -8.60 -1.02
CA ASN A 370 -9.85 -7.62 -0.98
C ASN A 370 -9.44 -6.30 -1.61
N ILE A 371 -8.24 -5.78 -1.28
CA ILE A 371 -7.69 -4.58 -1.89
C ILE A 371 -7.56 -4.75 -3.40
N LEU A 372 -6.83 -5.77 -3.85
CA LEU A 372 -6.55 -5.95 -5.28
C LEU A 372 -7.85 -6.07 -6.07
N LEU A 373 -8.80 -6.90 -5.63
CA LEU A 373 -10.07 -7.08 -6.35
C LEU A 373 -10.94 -5.81 -6.36
N SER A 374 -10.84 -4.96 -5.35
CA SER A 374 -11.62 -3.70 -5.28
C SER A 374 -11.01 -2.58 -6.12
N ILE A 375 -9.68 -2.48 -6.16
CA ILE A 375 -8.99 -1.35 -6.82
C ILE A 375 -8.81 -1.55 -8.33
N LEU A 376 -8.80 -2.78 -8.84
CA LEU A 376 -8.56 -3.07 -10.26
C LEU A 376 -9.57 -2.39 -11.22
N ALA A 377 -10.77 -2.05 -10.74
CA ALA A 377 -11.78 -1.33 -11.49
C ALA A 377 -11.52 0.19 -11.57
N LEU A 378 -10.86 0.73 -10.55
CA LEU A 378 -10.63 2.17 -10.34
C LEU A 378 -9.27 2.61 -10.87
N LEU A 379 -8.27 1.73 -10.79
CA LEU A 379 -6.95 1.97 -11.33
C LEU A 379 -7.04 2.06 -12.86
N ARG A 380 -6.63 3.20 -13.42
CA ARG A 380 -6.60 3.39 -14.87
C ARG A 380 -5.76 2.29 -15.52
N LYS A 381 -6.28 1.73 -16.62
CA LYS A 381 -5.66 0.61 -17.35
C LYS A 381 -4.56 1.10 -18.30
N ASP A 382 -3.47 1.59 -17.73
CA ASP A 382 -2.25 1.97 -18.44
C ASP A 382 -0.99 1.51 -17.68
N HIS A 383 0.19 1.71 -18.25
CA HIS A 383 1.45 1.23 -17.66
C HIS A 383 2.11 2.21 -16.69
N ILE A 384 1.54 3.40 -16.51
CA ILE A 384 2.07 4.41 -15.60
C ILE A 384 1.32 4.46 -14.28
N SER A 385 0.07 4.01 -14.27
CA SER A 385 -0.79 4.01 -13.10
C SER A 385 -0.32 2.97 -12.11
N TYR A 386 -0.38 3.32 -10.82
CA TYR A 386 0.12 2.45 -9.76
C TYR A 386 -0.70 2.50 -8.48
N LEU A 387 -0.63 1.39 -7.75
CA LEU A 387 -1.07 1.27 -6.37
C LEU A 387 0.17 1.23 -5.46
N ASN A 388 0.19 2.08 -4.44
CA ASN A 388 1.14 2.01 -3.33
C ASN A 388 0.50 1.32 -2.13
N THR A 389 1.22 0.37 -1.55
CA THR A 389 0.84 -0.31 -0.30
C THR A 389 2.00 -0.30 0.67
N GLU A 390 1.71 -0.09 1.95
CA GLU A 390 2.64 -0.30 3.05
C GLU A 390 2.17 -1.51 3.89
N THR A 391 3.09 -2.16 4.57
CA THR A 391 2.79 -3.14 5.63
C THR A 391 3.61 -2.77 6.86
N LEU A 392 3.04 -2.95 8.03
CA LEU A 392 3.67 -2.81 9.34
C LEU A 392 3.56 -4.09 10.15
N LEU A 393 2.56 -4.94 9.87
CA LEU A 393 2.26 -6.14 10.65
C LEU A 393 2.63 -7.43 9.90
N LYS A 394 3.11 -8.42 10.65
CA LYS A 394 3.57 -9.72 10.10
C LYS A 394 2.44 -10.75 9.90
N HIS A 395 1.18 -10.31 9.81
CA HIS A 395 0.01 -11.21 9.73
C HIS A 395 -0.15 -11.85 8.35
N GLU A 396 -0.26 -11.02 7.31
CA GLU A 396 -0.43 -11.49 5.91
C GLU A 396 0.92 -11.45 5.17
N PHE A 397 1.53 -10.26 5.10
CA PHE A 397 2.87 -10.04 4.55
C PHE A 397 3.96 -10.29 5.60
N ASN A 398 4.21 -11.56 5.91
CA ASN A 398 5.33 -11.92 6.77
C ASN A 398 6.65 -11.84 5.99
N ILE A 399 7.27 -10.66 6.00
CA ILE A 399 8.54 -10.37 5.34
C ILE A 399 9.68 -11.29 5.85
N ASP A 400 9.62 -11.78 7.09
CA ASP A 400 10.65 -12.69 7.63
C ASP A 400 10.70 -14.03 6.89
N ARG A 401 9.64 -14.37 6.14
CA ARG A 401 9.62 -15.55 5.26
C ARG A 401 10.38 -15.35 3.94
N GLY A 402 10.88 -14.13 3.70
CA GLY A 402 11.56 -13.73 2.47
C GLY A 402 10.73 -14.12 1.24
N ASN A 403 11.33 -14.80 0.26
CA ASN A 403 10.67 -15.15 -1.01
C ASN A 403 9.31 -15.86 -0.83
N GLU A 404 9.08 -16.57 0.29
CA GLU A 404 7.77 -17.19 0.58
C GLU A 404 6.72 -16.22 1.12
N ALA A 405 7.05 -14.94 1.35
CA ALA A 405 6.10 -13.97 1.87
C ALA A 405 4.93 -13.81 0.89
N LEU A 406 5.21 -13.67 -0.41
CA LEU A 406 4.18 -13.60 -1.44
C LEU A 406 3.42 -14.94 -1.59
N TYR A 407 4.10 -16.09 -1.48
CA TYR A 407 3.42 -17.40 -1.46
C TYR A 407 2.49 -17.54 -0.26
N ASN A 408 2.89 -17.04 0.91
CA ASN A 408 2.07 -17.02 2.11
C ASN A 408 0.84 -16.12 1.94
N VAL A 409 0.97 -14.99 1.26
CA VAL A 409 -0.16 -14.09 0.96
C VAL A 409 -1.16 -14.78 0.03
N PHE A 410 -0.69 -15.33 -1.09
CA PHE A 410 -1.59 -15.83 -2.14
C PHE A 410 -2.05 -17.28 -1.96
N GLY A 411 -1.30 -18.11 -1.23
CA GLY A 411 -1.55 -19.56 -1.06
C GLY A 411 -1.07 -20.42 -2.24
N VAL A 412 -0.68 -19.78 -3.33
CA VAL A 412 -0.20 -20.36 -4.59
C VAL A 412 0.97 -19.53 -5.11
N ASP A 413 1.52 -19.93 -6.26
CA ASP A 413 2.60 -19.18 -6.89
C ASP A 413 2.22 -17.72 -7.25
N PRO A 414 3.00 -16.70 -6.83
CA PRO A 414 2.70 -15.29 -7.07
C PRO A 414 2.65 -14.91 -8.55
N ALA A 415 3.56 -15.44 -9.39
CA ALA A 415 3.57 -15.14 -10.82
C ALA A 415 2.27 -15.61 -11.50
N SER A 416 1.73 -16.74 -11.03
CA SER A 416 0.45 -17.27 -11.47
C SER A 416 -0.71 -16.32 -11.14
N VAL A 417 -0.73 -15.74 -9.94
CA VAL A 417 -1.75 -14.75 -9.54
C VAL A 417 -1.56 -13.44 -10.30
N PHE A 418 -0.33 -12.97 -10.49
CA PHE A 418 -0.04 -11.76 -11.25
C PHE A 418 -0.49 -11.88 -12.71
N ALA A 419 -0.27 -13.02 -13.35
CA ALA A 419 -0.76 -13.28 -14.69
C ALA A 419 -2.30 -13.29 -14.77
N LEU A 420 -2.99 -13.81 -13.75
CA LEU A 420 -4.46 -13.81 -13.68
C LEU A 420 -5.04 -12.42 -13.38
N LEU A 421 -4.40 -11.62 -12.52
CA LEU A 421 -4.91 -10.30 -12.19
C LEU A 421 -4.50 -9.23 -13.22
N GLY A 422 -3.39 -9.45 -13.93
CA GLY A 422 -2.78 -8.49 -14.87
C GLY A 422 -1.93 -7.42 -14.18
N ILE A 423 -1.76 -7.50 -12.86
CA ILE A 423 -1.01 -6.57 -12.02
C ILE A 423 0.11 -7.31 -11.29
N THR A 424 1.25 -6.66 -11.07
CA THR A 424 2.40 -7.23 -10.35
C THR A 424 3.01 -6.20 -9.40
N VAL A 425 3.73 -6.69 -8.40
CA VAL A 425 4.67 -5.87 -7.64
C VAL A 425 5.84 -5.49 -8.55
N VAL A 426 6.20 -4.21 -8.61
CA VAL A 426 7.29 -3.67 -9.44
C VAL A 426 8.61 -4.38 -9.10
N ASP A 427 8.93 -4.51 -7.82
CA ASP A 427 10.18 -5.13 -7.36
C ASP A 427 10.25 -6.63 -7.66
N PHE A 428 9.11 -7.31 -7.86
CA PHE A 428 9.07 -8.71 -8.31
C PHE A 428 9.56 -8.84 -9.77
N MET A 429 9.24 -7.84 -10.59
CA MET A 429 9.64 -7.80 -12.00
C MET A 429 11.06 -7.29 -12.18
N CYS A 430 11.42 -6.22 -11.46
CA CYS A 430 12.73 -5.59 -11.55
C CYS A 430 13.83 -6.36 -10.79
N ALA A 431 13.44 -7.27 -9.88
CA ALA A 431 14.31 -8.00 -8.95
C ALA A 431 15.13 -7.09 -8.00
N GLN A 432 14.81 -5.81 -7.94
CA GLN A 432 15.47 -4.78 -7.14
C GLN A 432 14.52 -3.60 -6.92
N THR A 433 14.84 -2.75 -5.95
CA THR A 433 14.06 -1.56 -5.62
C THR A 433 14.96 -0.38 -5.31
N SER A 434 14.47 0.83 -5.56
CA SER A 434 15.16 2.07 -5.16
C SER A 434 14.69 2.63 -3.83
N ILE A 435 13.79 1.91 -3.15
CA ILE A 435 13.25 2.26 -1.82
C ILE A 435 14.02 1.48 -0.76
N SER A 436 14.59 2.19 0.21
CA SER A 436 15.44 1.63 1.24
C SER A 436 14.65 0.87 2.31
N GLN A 437 15.26 -0.19 2.84
CA GLN A 437 14.81 -0.93 4.03
C GLN A 437 15.84 -0.86 5.17
N VAL A 438 16.82 0.05 5.07
CA VAL A 438 17.96 0.15 6.00
C VAL A 438 17.51 0.42 7.42
N SER A 439 16.52 1.30 7.60
CA SER A 439 15.94 1.64 8.90
C SER A 439 15.42 0.40 9.62
N GLU A 440 14.75 -0.50 8.91
CA GLU A 440 14.16 -1.71 9.49
C GLU A 440 15.23 -2.69 9.94
N HIS A 441 16.27 -2.91 9.13
CA HIS A 441 17.40 -3.75 9.51
C HIS A 441 18.14 -3.20 10.73
N GLN A 442 18.22 -1.88 10.86
CA GLN A 442 18.79 -1.22 12.03
C GLN A 442 17.90 -1.43 13.26
N LEU A 443 16.59 -1.12 13.16
CA LEU A 443 15.65 -1.26 14.28
C LEU A 443 15.54 -2.70 14.80
N GLU A 444 15.53 -3.69 13.91
CA GLU A 444 15.52 -5.12 14.26
C GLU A 444 16.74 -5.53 15.10
N ALA A 445 17.88 -4.84 15.00
CA ALA A 445 19.05 -5.11 15.83
C ALA A 445 18.83 -4.70 17.29
N PHE A 446 18.00 -3.68 17.54
CA PHE A 446 17.86 -3.02 18.83
C PHE A 446 16.58 -3.40 19.59
N ALA A 447 15.57 -3.93 18.90
CA ALA A 447 14.36 -4.45 19.54
C ALA A 447 13.81 -5.66 18.81
N ASP A 448 13.23 -6.61 19.55
CA ASP A 448 12.33 -7.61 19.00
C ASP A 448 10.97 -6.96 18.71
N GLY A 449 10.93 -6.13 17.67
CA GLY A 449 9.73 -5.43 17.24
C GLY A 449 8.71 -6.37 16.61
N GLU A 450 7.44 -6.21 16.97
CA GLU A 450 6.33 -6.86 16.25
C GLU A 450 6.05 -6.18 14.90
N GLN A 451 6.53 -4.94 14.74
CA GLN A 451 6.35 -4.16 13.52
C GLN A 451 7.58 -4.21 12.63
N ARG A 452 7.36 -4.39 11.33
CA ARG A 452 8.36 -4.25 10.29
C ARG A 452 7.72 -3.51 9.12
N HIS A 453 8.24 -2.33 8.80
CA HIS A 453 7.74 -1.53 7.68
C HIS A 453 8.22 -2.10 6.35
N GLY A 454 7.35 -2.11 5.36
CA GLY A 454 7.71 -2.43 3.98
C GLY A 454 6.77 -1.73 3.03
N ARG A 455 7.30 -1.20 1.92
CA ARG A 455 6.49 -0.54 0.88
C ARG A 455 6.58 -1.33 -0.41
N LEU A 456 5.43 -1.57 -1.03
CA LEU A 456 5.29 -2.25 -2.31
C LEU A 456 4.55 -1.35 -3.29
N VAL A 457 5.04 -1.32 -4.53
CA VAL A 457 4.43 -0.58 -5.63
C VAL A 457 3.89 -1.61 -6.62
N TRP A 458 2.63 -1.46 -6.99
CA TRP A 458 1.92 -2.38 -7.87
C TRP A 458 1.56 -1.67 -9.16
N LYS A 459 1.85 -2.29 -10.30
CA LYS A 459 1.57 -1.73 -11.63
C LYS A 459 0.99 -2.79 -12.55
N TRP A 460 0.19 -2.34 -13.50
CA TRP A 460 -0.22 -3.21 -14.59
C TRP A 460 1.01 -3.74 -15.33
N ILE A 461 0.96 -5.03 -15.66
CA ILE A 461 2.04 -5.70 -16.38
C ILE A 461 2.09 -5.11 -17.81
N PRO A 462 3.23 -4.54 -18.24
CA PRO A 462 3.32 -3.98 -19.58
C PRO A 462 3.28 -5.06 -20.65
N SER A 463 2.77 -4.73 -21.83
CA SER A 463 2.98 -5.57 -23.02
C SER A 463 4.47 -5.47 -23.37
N PHE A 464 5.30 -6.37 -22.84
CA PHE A 464 6.76 -6.30 -23.02
C PHE A 464 7.10 -6.52 -24.49
N ARG A 465 7.31 -5.40 -25.18
CA ARG A 465 7.76 -5.30 -26.57
C ARG A 465 9.23 -5.75 -26.69
N PRO A 466 9.73 -5.89 -27.92
CA PRO A 466 11.14 -6.13 -28.13
C PRO A 466 12.05 -5.10 -27.44
N GLU A 467 13.26 -5.50 -27.04
CA GLU A 467 14.15 -4.67 -26.24
C GLU A 467 14.33 -3.26 -26.83
N GLY A 468 13.97 -2.27 -26.02
CA GLY A 468 14.07 -0.85 -26.32
C GLY A 468 12.98 -0.26 -27.21
N LEU A 469 12.10 -1.05 -27.85
CA LEU A 469 10.94 -0.50 -28.56
C LEU A 469 9.81 -0.16 -27.58
N ASN A 470 9.35 1.07 -27.62
CA ASN A 470 8.34 1.63 -26.72
C ASN A 470 7.17 2.19 -27.52
N GLU A 471 5.99 1.57 -27.38
CA GLU A 471 4.75 2.12 -27.92
C GLU A 471 4.09 3.09 -26.95
N ASP A 472 3.07 3.79 -27.44
CA ASP A 472 2.28 4.69 -26.63
C ASP A 472 1.47 3.87 -25.60
N CYS A 473 1.70 4.09 -24.31
CA CYS A 473 1.09 3.28 -23.24
C CYS A 473 -0.38 3.66 -22.93
N THR A 474 -1.08 4.32 -23.85
CA THR A 474 -2.35 5.02 -23.58
C THR A 474 -3.50 4.11 -23.12
N SER A 475 -3.46 2.81 -23.40
CA SER A 475 -4.46 1.86 -22.87
C SER A 475 -4.06 0.38 -23.03
N ILE A 476 -4.29 -0.42 -22.00
CA ILE A 476 -4.27 -1.89 -22.07
C ILE A 476 -5.59 -2.35 -22.69
N SER A 477 -5.59 -2.62 -24.00
CA SER A 477 -6.83 -2.77 -24.76
C SER A 477 -7.42 -4.18 -24.81
N GLN A 478 -6.66 -5.24 -24.51
CA GLN A 478 -7.17 -6.62 -24.55
C GLN A 478 -6.69 -7.47 -23.36
N GLU A 479 -7.64 -8.02 -22.60
CA GLU A 479 -7.36 -9.05 -21.61
C GLU A 479 -7.23 -10.42 -22.30
N PRO A 480 -6.17 -11.21 -22.04
CA PRO A 480 -5.99 -12.51 -22.66
C PRO A 480 -7.11 -13.48 -22.27
N LYS A 481 -7.49 -14.37 -23.19
CA LYS A 481 -8.35 -15.52 -22.91
C LYS A 481 -7.52 -16.77 -22.68
N PHE A 482 -7.73 -17.41 -21.55
CA PHE A 482 -6.98 -18.57 -21.09
C PHE A 482 -7.74 -19.87 -21.30
N LEU A 483 -7.01 -20.88 -21.78
CA LEU A 483 -7.46 -22.27 -21.88
C LEU A 483 -6.58 -23.14 -20.97
N TYR A 484 -7.19 -23.99 -20.15
CA TYR A 484 -6.50 -24.80 -19.15
C TYR A 484 -7.26 -26.11 -18.87
N ASP A 485 -6.56 -27.09 -18.30
CA ASP A 485 -7.18 -28.31 -17.79
C ASP A 485 -8.05 -28.02 -16.57
N VAL A 486 -9.27 -28.55 -16.57
CA VAL A 486 -10.27 -28.31 -15.52
C VAL A 486 -9.79 -28.84 -14.17
N ARG A 487 -9.18 -30.04 -14.12
CA ARG A 487 -8.76 -30.65 -12.85
C ARG A 487 -7.65 -29.84 -12.20
N ASN A 488 -6.67 -29.42 -12.98
CA ASN A 488 -5.57 -28.61 -12.48
C ASN A 488 -6.05 -27.24 -12.00
N MET A 489 -7.01 -26.62 -12.70
CA MET A 489 -7.55 -25.33 -12.27
C MET A 489 -8.39 -25.45 -10.99
N VAL A 490 -9.10 -26.57 -10.80
CA VAL A 490 -9.75 -26.90 -9.53
C VAL A 490 -8.71 -27.01 -8.41
N ASP A 491 -7.61 -27.73 -8.60
CA ASP A 491 -6.52 -27.85 -7.61
C ASP A 491 -5.95 -26.46 -7.24
N PHE A 492 -5.73 -25.59 -8.24
CA PHE A 492 -5.22 -24.23 -8.06
C PHE A 492 -6.20 -23.32 -7.29
N LEU A 493 -7.47 -23.25 -7.72
CA LEU A 493 -8.49 -22.42 -7.06
C LEU A 493 -8.83 -22.92 -5.65
N ALA A 494 -8.80 -24.24 -5.44
CA ALA A 494 -9.00 -24.82 -4.12
C ALA A 494 -7.85 -24.49 -3.15
N ALA A 495 -6.60 -24.40 -3.63
CA ALA A 495 -5.48 -23.95 -2.81
C ALA A 495 -5.65 -22.48 -2.37
N ILE A 496 -6.13 -21.61 -3.27
CA ILE A 496 -6.49 -20.23 -2.91
C ILE A 496 -7.62 -20.22 -1.88
N TYR A 497 -8.69 -21.01 -2.09
CA TYR A 497 -9.80 -21.11 -1.13
C TYR A 497 -9.33 -21.50 0.28
N LYS A 498 -8.48 -22.54 0.38
CA LYS A 498 -7.88 -22.96 1.66
C LYS A 498 -7.09 -21.84 2.33
N LYS A 499 -6.39 -21.00 1.54
CA LYS A 499 -5.65 -19.85 2.07
C LYS A 499 -6.59 -18.75 2.56
N LEU A 500 -7.63 -18.41 1.80
CA LEU A 500 -8.59 -17.36 2.18
C LEU A 500 -9.32 -17.68 3.49
N PHE A 501 -9.56 -18.97 3.75
CA PHE A 501 -10.36 -19.48 4.86
C PHE A 501 -9.57 -20.41 5.78
N SER A 502 -8.28 -20.13 5.98
CA SER A 502 -7.37 -21.00 6.74
C SER A 502 -7.81 -21.23 8.19
N ILE A 503 -8.49 -20.26 8.81
CA ILE A 503 -9.00 -20.38 10.18
C ILE A 503 -10.10 -21.44 10.32
N GLU A 504 -10.80 -21.76 9.23
CA GLU A 504 -11.83 -22.82 9.16
C GLU A 504 -11.20 -24.22 9.10
N ASN A 505 -9.89 -24.30 8.89
CA ASN A 505 -9.13 -25.55 8.90
C ASN A 505 -8.64 -25.86 10.33
N HIS A 506 -9.18 -26.92 10.93
CA HIS A 506 -8.89 -27.29 12.31
C HIS A 506 -7.40 -27.59 12.55
N THR A 507 -6.75 -28.30 11.64
CA THR A 507 -5.32 -28.63 11.74
C THR A 507 -4.46 -27.38 11.74
N TRP A 508 -4.75 -26.44 10.83
CA TRP A 508 -4.06 -25.16 10.76
C TRP A 508 -4.29 -24.34 12.05
N SER A 509 -5.53 -24.25 12.52
CA SER A 509 -5.88 -23.51 13.74
C SER A 509 -5.18 -24.06 14.99
N LEU A 510 -5.11 -25.38 15.15
CA LEU A 510 -4.36 -26.01 16.25
C LEU A 510 -2.86 -25.70 16.18
N GLN A 511 -2.27 -25.75 14.99
CA GLN A 511 -0.86 -25.42 14.80
C GLN A 511 -0.56 -23.96 15.16
N GLN A 512 -1.42 -23.03 14.76
CA GLN A 512 -1.25 -21.62 15.12
C GLN A 512 -1.37 -21.39 16.62
N MET A 513 -2.30 -22.07 17.29
CA MET A 513 -2.40 -22.03 18.74
C MET A 513 -1.14 -22.56 19.41
N GLU A 514 -0.63 -23.71 18.96
CA GLU A 514 0.60 -24.30 19.48
C GLU A 514 1.80 -23.35 19.29
N ASP A 515 1.91 -22.72 18.13
CA ASP A 515 2.93 -21.73 17.82
C ASP A 515 2.85 -20.48 18.71
N CYS A 516 1.64 -19.97 18.94
CA CYS A 516 1.41 -18.83 19.83
C CYS A 516 1.82 -19.17 21.27
N VAL A 517 1.45 -20.37 21.75
CA VAL A 517 1.84 -20.88 23.08
C VAL A 517 3.36 -21.01 23.18
N LYS A 518 4.02 -21.65 22.21
CA LYS A 518 5.49 -21.80 22.16
C LYS A 518 6.20 -20.45 22.18
N LYS A 519 5.71 -19.48 21.41
CA LYS A 519 6.30 -18.14 21.28
C LYS A 519 5.86 -17.17 22.39
N ARG A 520 5.01 -17.61 23.34
CA ARG A 520 4.39 -16.79 24.39
C ARG A 520 3.72 -15.52 23.83
N LYS A 521 3.12 -15.63 22.65
CA LYS A 521 2.41 -14.54 21.97
C LYS A 521 0.90 -14.69 22.16
N PRO A 522 0.14 -13.59 22.26
CA PRO A 522 -1.30 -13.66 22.21
C PRO A 522 -1.72 -14.29 20.87
N ILE A 523 -2.72 -15.17 20.91
CA ILE A 523 -3.33 -15.67 19.68
C ILE A 523 -4.00 -14.45 19.03
N ASN A 524 -3.60 -14.10 17.82
CA ASN A 524 -4.20 -13.00 17.06
C ASN A 524 -4.29 -13.40 15.60
N ILE A 525 -5.35 -14.14 15.28
CA ILE A 525 -5.62 -14.64 13.94
C ILE A 525 -6.73 -13.77 13.35
N LEU A 526 -6.37 -12.95 12.37
CA LEU A 526 -7.33 -12.12 11.64
C LEU A 526 -7.71 -12.82 10.33
N GLN A 527 -9.00 -13.10 10.16
CA GLN A 527 -9.55 -13.46 8.86
C GLN A 527 -10.03 -12.17 8.19
N HIS A 528 -9.42 -11.81 7.07
CA HIS A 528 -9.80 -10.61 6.31
C HIS A 528 -10.80 -10.91 5.19
N ASN A 529 -10.93 -12.17 4.76
CA ASN A 529 -11.67 -12.54 3.56
C ASN A 529 -13.04 -13.16 3.89
N THR A 530 -14.04 -12.87 3.05
CA THR A 530 -15.38 -13.49 3.09
C THR A 530 -15.61 -14.31 1.82
N ARG A 531 -16.74 -15.04 1.72
CA ARG A 531 -17.12 -15.74 0.48
C ARG A 531 -17.32 -14.77 -0.70
N MET A 532 -17.55 -13.49 -0.43
CA MET A 532 -17.57 -12.42 -1.43
C MET A 532 -16.21 -12.29 -2.13
N THR A 533 -15.12 -12.33 -1.38
CA THR A 533 -13.75 -12.25 -1.91
C THR A 533 -13.48 -13.36 -2.92
N PHE A 534 -13.87 -14.59 -2.59
CA PHE A 534 -13.69 -15.74 -3.48
C PHE A 534 -14.58 -15.63 -4.73
N SER A 535 -15.82 -15.16 -4.58
CA SER A 535 -16.74 -14.96 -5.71
C SER A 535 -16.23 -13.90 -6.69
N LEU A 536 -15.66 -12.79 -6.19
CA LEU A 536 -15.02 -11.77 -7.05
C LEU A 536 -13.77 -12.30 -7.76
N LEU A 537 -12.97 -13.11 -7.08
CA LEU A 537 -11.83 -13.79 -7.72
C LEU A 537 -12.31 -14.72 -8.84
N LEU A 538 -13.32 -15.56 -8.58
CA LEU A 538 -13.90 -16.45 -9.58
C LEU A 538 -14.50 -15.68 -10.75
N GLN A 539 -15.13 -14.53 -10.49
CA GLN A 539 -15.63 -13.64 -11.54
C GLN A 539 -14.50 -13.11 -12.42
N LYS A 540 -13.39 -12.67 -11.83
CA LYS A 540 -12.20 -12.25 -12.59
C LYS A 540 -11.64 -13.39 -13.41
N VAL A 541 -11.50 -14.58 -12.83
CA VAL A 541 -11.04 -15.79 -13.54
C VAL A 541 -11.98 -16.11 -14.71
N LYS A 542 -13.29 -16.17 -14.48
CA LYS A 542 -14.31 -16.45 -15.51
C LYS A 542 -14.21 -15.50 -16.69
N ARG A 543 -13.99 -14.20 -16.44
CA ARG A 543 -13.82 -13.20 -17.52
C ARG A 543 -12.60 -13.48 -18.38
N LEU A 544 -11.57 -14.12 -17.82
CA LEU A 544 -10.36 -14.47 -18.54
C LEU A 544 -10.41 -15.88 -19.12
N THR A 545 -11.38 -16.71 -18.74
CA THR A 545 -11.55 -18.06 -19.28
C THR A 545 -12.05 -18.03 -20.74
N SER A 546 -11.45 -18.85 -21.60
CA SER A 546 -11.93 -19.13 -22.95
C SER A 546 -13.28 -19.85 -22.92
N ALA A 547 -14.17 -19.54 -23.87
CA ALA A 547 -15.47 -20.22 -24.02
C ALA A 547 -15.34 -21.74 -24.28
N THR A 548 -14.16 -22.23 -24.67
CA THR A 548 -13.89 -23.65 -24.90
C THR A 548 -13.70 -24.44 -23.60
N VAL A 549 -13.47 -23.77 -22.46
CA VAL A 549 -13.39 -24.44 -21.15
C VAL A 549 -14.80 -24.68 -20.63
N ASN A 550 -15.09 -25.91 -20.22
CA ASN A 550 -16.36 -26.21 -19.53
C ASN A 550 -16.37 -25.59 -18.13
N TRP A 551 -16.81 -24.33 -18.04
CA TRP A 551 -16.88 -23.58 -16.80
C TRP A 551 -17.83 -24.21 -15.77
N ASN A 552 -18.95 -24.78 -16.24
CA ASN A 552 -19.93 -25.40 -15.35
C ASN A 552 -19.34 -26.63 -14.64
N GLU A 553 -18.68 -27.50 -15.40
CA GLU A 553 -17.98 -28.67 -14.85
C GLU A 553 -16.87 -28.25 -13.86
N LEU A 554 -16.10 -27.21 -14.19
CA LEU A 554 -15.09 -26.68 -13.29
C LEU A 554 -15.69 -26.24 -11.95
N MET A 555 -16.77 -25.46 -12.01
CA MET A 555 -17.43 -24.95 -10.81
C MET A 555 -18.10 -26.06 -9.99
N GLU A 556 -18.68 -27.09 -10.62
CA GLU A 556 -19.23 -28.26 -9.92
C GLU A 556 -18.16 -29.01 -9.15
N ARG A 557 -17.05 -29.33 -9.82
CA ARG A 557 -15.91 -30.01 -9.20
C ARG A 557 -15.30 -29.17 -8.08
N LEU A 558 -15.14 -27.86 -8.30
CA LEU A 558 -14.58 -26.94 -7.31
C LEU A 558 -15.47 -26.83 -6.07
N LEU A 559 -16.77 -26.55 -6.24
CA LEU A 559 -17.71 -26.42 -5.12
C LEU A 559 -17.85 -27.73 -4.33
N LEU A 560 -17.88 -28.88 -5.03
CA LEU A 560 -17.86 -30.19 -4.38
C LEU A 560 -16.59 -30.40 -3.55
N PHE A 561 -15.43 -30.06 -4.11
CA PHE A 561 -14.14 -30.21 -3.43
C PHE A 561 -14.00 -29.29 -2.21
N VAL A 562 -14.37 -28.00 -2.33
CA VAL A 562 -14.26 -27.06 -1.20
C VAL A 562 -15.27 -27.36 -0.09
N THR A 563 -16.40 -27.98 -0.40
CA THR A 563 -17.38 -28.36 0.63
C THR A 563 -17.05 -29.68 1.32
N ARG A 564 -16.44 -30.65 0.63
CA ARG A 564 -16.21 -32.01 1.17
C ARG A 564 -14.76 -32.31 1.54
N ASP A 565 -13.81 -31.84 0.73
CA ASP A 565 -12.46 -32.40 0.70
C ASP A 565 -11.36 -31.38 1.04
N CYS A 566 -11.68 -30.09 1.16
CA CYS A 566 -10.65 -29.07 1.37
C CYS A 566 -10.15 -28.94 2.82
N GLY A 567 -10.83 -29.56 3.79
CA GLY A 567 -10.49 -29.50 5.21
C GLY A 567 -11.03 -28.28 5.98
N CYS A 568 -11.80 -27.39 5.32
CA CYS A 568 -12.56 -26.33 5.97
C CYS A 568 -13.91 -26.90 6.46
N PHE A 569 -13.97 -27.36 7.71
CA PHE A 569 -15.09 -28.17 8.23
C PHE A 569 -16.45 -27.47 8.22
N ILE A 570 -16.46 -26.14 8.33
CA ILE A 570 -17.69 -25.35 8.35
C ILE A 570 -18.08 -24.82 6.96
N ALA A 571 -17.29 -25.09 5.91
CA ALA A 571 -17.60 -24.67 4.55
C ALA A 571 -18.99 -25.12 4.05
N PRO A 572 -19.51 -26.32 4.39
CA PRO A 572 -20.88 -26.72 4.06
C PRO A 572 -21.96 -25.78 4.61
N CYS A 573 -21.71 -25.11 5.74
CA CYS A 573 -22.64 -24.16 6.35
C CYS A 573 -22.66 -22.80 5.65
N PHE A 574 -21.89 -22.61 4.57
CA PHE A 574 -21.84 -21.38 3.77
C PHE A 574 -22.23 -21.60 2.30
N VAL A 575 -22.72 -22.79 1.94
CA VAL A 575 -23.02 -23.15 0.54
C VAL A 575 -24.05 -22.20 -0.06
N GLN A 576 -25.11 -21.89 0.69
CA GLN A 576 -26.18 -21.02 0.20
C GLN A 576 -25.72 -19.56 0.09
N GLU A 577 -24.81 -19.10 0.95
CA GLU A 577 -24.15 -17.80 0.78
C GLU A 577 -23.29 -17.80 -0.48
N GLN A 578 -22.44 -18.81 -0.66
CA GLN A 578 -21.54 -18.92 -1.80
C GLN A 578 -22.31 -18.98 -3.14
N ASP A 579 -23.44 -19.70 -3.19
CA ASP A 579 -24.29 -19.78 -4.37
C ASP A 579 -25.03 -18.47 -4.66
N ALA A 580 -25.54 -17.78 -3.63
CA ALA A 580 -26.15 -16.46 -3.79
C ALA A 580 -25.14 -15.43 -4.33
N LEU A 581 -23.93 -15.42 -3.78
CA LEU A 581 -22.85 -14.54 -4.25
C LEU A 581 -22.39 -14.92 -5.67
N ASN A 582 -22.26 -16.21 -5.99
CA ASN A 582 -21.92 -16.65 -7.34
C ASN A 582 -22.96 -16.20 -8.38
N LEU A 583 -24.25 -16.22 -8.03
CA LEU A 583 -25.32 -15.70 -8.88
C LEU A 583 -25.18 -14.18 -9.04
N LEU A 584 -25.06 -13.43 -7.94
CA LEU A 584 -24.88 -11.97 -7.96
C LEU A 584 -23.67 -11.54 -8.81
N HIS A 585 -22.58 -12.31 -8.75
CA HIS A 585 -21.36 -12.03 -9.50
C HIS A 585 -21.34 -12.66 -10.90
N LYS A 586 -22.45 -13.24 -11.36
CA LYS A 586 -22.55 -13.91 -12.67
C LYS A 586 -21.47 -14.99 -12.87
N VAL A 587 -21.03 -15.61 -11.77
CA VAL A 587 -20.04 -16.70 -11.75
C VAL A 587 -20.71 -18.01 -12.15
N LYS A 588 -21.78 -18.38 -11.46
CA LYS A 588 -22.58 -19.59 -11.72
C LYS A 588 -23.97 -19.42 -11.11
N THR A 589 -24.98 -19.91 -11.84
CA THR A 589 -26.32 -20.17 -11.29
C THR A 589 -26.43 -21.67 -11.04
N VAL A 590 -26.88 -22.07 -9.85
CA VAL A 590 -27.15 -23.47 -9.48
C VAL A 590 -28.61 -23.81 -9.75
N ASP A 591 -28.91 -25.09 -10.01
CA ASP A 591 -30.22 -25.55 -10.49
C ASP A 591 -31.43 -25.08 -9.65
N TYR A 592 -31.26 -24.96 -8.33
CA TYR A 592 -32.33 -24.53 -7.44
C TYR A 592 -32.53 -23.00 -7.41
N LEU A 593 -31.59 -22.22 -7.95
CA LEU A 593 -31.73 -20.78 -8.19
C LEU A 593 -32.17 -20.46 -9.63
N ASP A 594 -32.31 -21.47 -10.49
CA ASP A 594 -32.76 -21.32 -11.88
C ASP A 594 -34.27 -21.64 -12.06
N ILE A 595 -34.95 -21.99 -10.97
CA ILE A 595 -36.38 -22.30 -10.93
C ILE A 595 -37.09 -21.37 -9.94
N PRO A 596 -38.43 -21.23 -10.02
CA PRO A 596 -39.18 -20.43 -9.07
C PRO A 596 -38.88 -20.82 -7.61
N PRO A 597 -38.67 -19.86 -6.68
CA PRO A 597 -38.31 -20.15 -5.29
C PRO A 597 -39.27 -21.10 -4.56
N SER A 598 -40.57 -21.03 -4.89
CA SER A 598 -41.60 -21.92 -4.37
C SER A 598 -41.33 -23.37 -4.75
N LEU A 599 -41.01 -23.62 -6.02
CA LEU A 599 -40.67 -24.95 -6.52
C LEU A 599 -39.35 -25.44 -5.94
N ALA A 600 -38.34 -24.58 -5.83
CA ALA A 600 -37.09 -24.91 -5.15
C ALA A 600 -37.32 -25.35 -3.71
N ALA A 601 -38.15 -24.62 -2.95
CA ALA A 601 -38.46 -24.95 -1.55
C ALA A 601 -39.10 -26.33 -1.40
N THR A 602 -40.00 -26.73 -2.32
CA THR A 602 -40.64 -28.07 -2.29
C THR A 602 -39.65 -29.24 -2.41
N LYS A 603 -38.49 -29.01 -3.05
CA LYS A 603 -37.44 -30.03 -3.18
C LYS A 603 -36.71 -30.31 -1.86
N PHE A 604 -36.76 -29.40 -0.90
CA PHE A 604 -36.02 -29.50 0.36
C PHE A 604 -36.89 -29.88 1.57
N ARG A 605 -38.09 -29.30 1.75
CA ARG A 605 -39.06 -29.63 2.85
C ARG A 605 -40.50 -29.19 2.51
N SER A 606 -41.44 -29.47 3.43
CA SER A 606 -42.82 -28.95 3.37
C SER A 606 -42.84 -27.41 3.39
N VAL A 607 -43.42 -26.83 2.34
CA VAL A 607 -43.53 -25.37 2.13
C VAL A 607 -44.65 -24.81 3.02
N ARG A 608 -44.55 -23.55 3.48
CA ARG A 608 -45.69 -22.84 4.12
C ARG A 608 -46.90 -22.86 3.16
N GLY A 609 -47.84 -23.79 3.36
CA GLY A 609 -49.00 -23.99 2.48
C GLY A 609 -50.02 -22.85 2.56
N HIS A 610 -50.57 -22.45 1.39
CA HIS A 610 -51.73 -21.56 1.18
C HIS A 610 -51.70 -20.14 1.80
N ARG A 611 -50.61 -19.71 2.45
CA ARG A 611 -50.42 -18.33 2.97
C ARG A 611 -49.37 -17.50 2.20
N THR A 612 -49.07 -17.89 0.96
CA THR A 612 -48.12 -17.22 0.06
C THR A 612 -48.82 -16.61 -1.19
N SER A 613 -50.15 -16.66 -1.25
CA SER A 613 -50.98 -16.48 -2.45
C SER A 613 -51.17 -15.04 -2.94
N LYS A 614 -50.60 -14.02 -2.30
CA LYS A 614 -50.79 -12.61 -2.68
C LYS A 614 -49.59 -11.92 -3.34
N ILE A 615 -48.45 -12.58 -3.55
CA ILE A 615 -47.23 -11.90 -4.02
C ILE A 615 -46.61 -12.65 -5.21
N ASN A 616 -46.42 -11.93 -6.32
CA ASN A 616 -45.76 -12.39 -7.54
C ASN A 616 -44.23 -12.49 -7.27
N TYR A 617 -43.72 -13.68 -6.96
CA TYR A 617 -42.30 -13.89 -6.65
C TYR A 617 -41.50 -14.22 -7.91
N GLU A 618 -40.95 -13.20 -8.55
CA GLU A 618 -39.98 -13.36 -9.65
C GLU A 618 -38.51 -13.35 -9.16
N SER A 619 -38.24 -12.81 -7.96
CA SER A 619 -36.85 -12.71 -7.46
C SER A 619 -36.38 -14.00 -6.77
N VAL A 620 -35.24 -14.52 -7.21
CA VAL A 620 -34.59 -15.72 -6.66
C VAL A 620 -33.70 -15.45 -5.44
N LEU A 621 -33.35 -14.17 -5.22
CA LEU A 621 -32.64 -13.68 -4.05
C LEU A 621 -33.47 -12.64 -3.30
N THR A 622 -33.28 -12.58 -1.98
CA THR A 622 -33.91 -11.60 -1.10
C THR A 622 -32.89 -11.02 -0.14
N CYS A 623 -32.89 -9.71 0.05
CA CYS A 623 -32.20 -9.03 1.12
C CYS A 623 -32.97 -9.24 2.43
N VAL A 624 -32.33 -9.89 3.39
CA VAL A 624 -32.80 -9.96 4.78
C VAL A 624 -32.13 -8.84 5.54
N THR A 625 -32.90 -7.93 6.12
CA THR A 625 -32.41 -6.90 7.06
C THR A 625 -32.93 -7.19 8.46
N LEU A 626 -32.02 -7.52 9.37
CA LEU A 626 -32.27 -7.76 10.78
C LEU A 626 -31.96 -6.51 11.60
N SER A 627 -32.97 -6.00 12.31
CA SER A 627 -32.85 -4.92 13.29
C SER A 627 -32.58 -5.52 14.67
N VAL A 628 -31.35 -5.34 15.13
CA VAL A 628 -30.86 -5.84 16.41
C VAL A 628 -30.83 -4.68 17.42
N PRO A 629 -31.59 -4.77 18.53
CA PRO A 629 -31.52 -3.78 19.60
C PRO A 629 -30.10 -3.63 20.15
N ILE A 630 -29.64 -2.39 20.38
CA ILE A 630 -28.26 -2.13 20.85
C ILE A 630 -27.93 -2.85 22.17
N ASN A 631 -28.92 -3.05 23.03
CA ASN A 631 -28.76 -3.77 24.31
C ASN A 631 -28.48 -5.27 24.15
N ALA A 632 -28.71 -5.87 22.98
CA ALA A 632 -28.33 -7.26 22.69
C ALA A 632 -26.81 -7.45 22.81
N PHE A 633 -26.02 -6.39 22.61
CA PHE A 633 -24.56 -6.39 22.73
C PHE A 633 -24.07 -6.21 24.17
N ASN A 634 -24.95 -6.01 25.15
CA ASN A 634 -24.55 -5.80 26.55
C ASN A 634 -23.73 -6.98 27.12
N LYS A 635 -23.99 -8.20 26.65
CA LYS A 635 -23.21 -9.39 27.02
C LYS A 635 -21.72 -9.27 26.64
N LEU A 636 -21.43 -8.54 25.57
CA LEU A 636 -20.07 -8.26 25.11
C LEU A 636 -19.53 -6.96 25.72
N SER A 637 -20.30 -5.87 25.69
CA SER A 637 -19.82 -4.55 26.11
C SER A 637 -19.59 -4.40 27.61
N MET A 638 -20.21 -5.24 28.45
CA MET A 638 -19.98 -5.25 29.90
C MET A 638 -18.74 -6.05 30.33
N ARG A 639 -18.11 -6.80 29.43
CA ARG A 639 -16.87 -7.56 29.70
C ARG A 639 -15.64 -6.67 29.50
N ASP A 640 -14.50 -7.15 29.98
CA ASP A 640 -13.22 -6.53 29.63
C ASP A 640 -13.02 -6.66 28.10
N MET A 641 -13.08 -5.53 27.40
CA MET A 641 -12.90 -5.47 25.95
C MET A 641 -11.53 -5.99 25.49
N LYS A 642 -10.52 -6.03 26.36
CA LYS A 642 -9.24 -6.68 26.06
C LYS A 642 -9.37 -8.19 25.92
N GLN A 643 -10.33 -8.81 26.62
CA GLN A 643 -10.62 -10.25 26.54
C GLN A 643 -11.60 -10.56 25.41
N VAL A 644 -12.59 -9.69 25.19
CA VAL A 644 -13.57 -9.85 24.10
C VAL A 644 -12.90 -9.69 22.73
N GLY A 645 -11.97 -8.75 22.61
CA GLY A 645 -11.34 -8.42 21.33
C GLY A 645 -12.34 -7.79 20.34
N THR A 646 -12.20 -8.12 19.06
CA THR A 646 -13.06 -7.66 17.96
C THR A 646 -13.67 -8.86 17.23
N PRO A 647 -14.61 -9.58 17.88
CA PRO A 647 -15.15 -10.82 17.34
C PRO A 647 -15.91 -10.56 16.04
N GLN A 648 -15.73 -11.46 15.07
CA GLN A 648 -16.46 -11.44 13.80
C GLN A 648 -17.92 -11.80 14.00
N LEU A 649 -18.78 -11.18 13.21
CA LEU A 649 -20.22 -11.35 13.23
C LEU A 649 -20.71 -12.02 11.95
N GLN A 650 -21.75 -12.83 12.07
CA GLN A 650 -22.44 -13.47 10.96
C GLN A 650 -23.94 -13.47 11.19
N LEU A 651 -24.72 -13.50 10.10
CA LEU A 651 -26.13 -13.83 10.16
C LEU A 651 -26.31 -15.34 9.94
N THR A 652 -27.25 -15.95 10.67
CA THR A 652 -27.60 -17.36 10.50
C THR A 652 -29.09 -17.49 10.25
N LEU A 653 -29.45 -18.19 9.17
CA LEU A 653 -30.81 -18.65 8.94
C LEU A 653 -30.93 -20.10 9.38
N SER A 654 -31.95 -20.41 10.19
CA SER A 654 -32.25 -21.76 10.65
C SER A 654 -33.72 -22.08 10.46
N CYS A 655 -34.05 -23.12 9.71
CA CYS A 655 -35.42 -23.61 9.57
C CYS A 655 -35.46 -25.13 9.85
N GLY A 656 -35.87 -25.53 11.07
CA GLY A 656 -35.73 -26.91 11.54
C GLY A 656 -34.25 -27.30 11.69
N ASP A 657 -33.86 -28.43 11.09
CA ASP A 657 -32.46 -28.92 11.11
C ASP A 657 -31.57 -28.29 10.02
N LEU A 658 -32.16 -27.47 9.13
CA LEU A 658 -31.42 -26.75 8.10
C LEU A 658 -30.87 -25.45 8.68
N MET A 659 -29.57 -25.24 8.51
CA MET A 659 -28.87 -24.04 8.97
C MET A 659 -27.87 -23.57 7.91
N ASN A 660 -27.82 -22.26 7.65
CA ASN A 660 -26.78 -21.66 6.82
C ASN A 660 -26.32 -20.31 7.41
N HIS A 661 -25.04 -20.02 7.27
CA HIS A 661 -24.36 -18.81 7.73
C HIS A 661 -24.08 -17.86 6.58
N PHE A 662 -24.07 -16.56 6.90
CA PHE A 662 -23.82 -15.46 5.98
C PHE A 662 -22.87 -14.46 6.65
N CYS A 663 -21.67 -14.30 6.11
CA CYS A 663 -20.63 -13.38 6.61
C CYS A 663 -20.47 -12.13 5.74
N ALA A 664 -20.99 -12.12 4.51
CA ALA A 664 -21.00 -10.98 3.60
C ALA A 664 -22.10 -9.96 3.98
N ILE A 665 -22.18 -9.60 5.26
CA ILE A 665 -23.23 -8.72 5.81
C ILE A 665 -22.84 -7.24 5.70
N GLN A 666 -23.83 -6.34 5.72
CA GLN A 666 -23.67 -4.88 5.83
C GLN A 666 -24.27 -4.38 7.15
N ARG A 667 -23.61 -3.42 7.79
CA ARG A 667 -24.07 -2.80 9.04
C ARG A 667 -24.47 -1.34 8.83
N LYS A 668 -25.62 -0.93 9.39
CA LYS A 668 -26.03 0.48 9.53
C LYS A 668 -26.62 0.73 10.92
N PHE A 669 -26.48 1.93 11.47
CA PHE A 669 -27.08 2.29 12.76
C PHE A 669 -28.36 3.07 12.50
N GLY A 670 -29.48 2.66 13.11
CA GLY A 670 -30.74 3.36 12.93
C GLY A 670 -31.98 2.49 13.10
N ASN A 671 -33.14 3.14 12.99
CA ASN A 671 -34.44 2.48 13.16
C ASN A 671 -35.17 2.40 11.82
N LEU A 672 -35.63 1.19 11.49
CA LEU A 672 -36.48 0.93 10.33
C LEU A 672 -37.85 1.60 10.49
N ASP A 673 -38.44 1.97 9.36
CA ASP A 673 -39.84 2.42 9.34
C ASP A 673 -40.82 1.28 9.67
N ALA A 674 -41.99 1.67 10.18
CA ALA A 674 -43.12 0.75 10.30
C ALA A 674 -43.59 0.29 8.90
N ILE A 675 -44.07 -0.95 8.81
CA ILE A 675 -44.70 -1.47 7.59
C ILE A 675 -46.20 -1.17 7.68
N ASP A 676 -46.75 -0.53 6.65
CA ASP A 676 -48.18 -0.34 6.49
C ASP A 676 -48.82 -1.63 5.96
N GLY A 677 -49.79 -2.21 6.71
CA GLY A 677 -50.64 -3.30 6.22
C GLY A 677 -50.11 -4.73 6.37
N ALA A 678 -49.10 -4.99 7.20
CA ALA A 678 -48.62 -6.35 7.47
C ALA A 678 -49.50 -7.09 8.50
N GLU A 679 -50.01 -8.27 8.14
CA GLU A 679 -50.74 -9.16 9.05
C GLU A 679 -49.78 -10.03 9.88
N PRO A 680 -50.00 -10.20 11.20
CA PRO A 680 -49.15 -11.04 12.03
C PRO A 680 -49.10 -12.51 11.56
N GLY A 681 -47.90 -13.05 11.33
CA GLY A 681 -47.68 -14.44 10.96
C GLY A 681 -47.66 -14.73 9.45
N GLU A 682 -47.77 -13.71 8.60
CA GLU A 682 -47.47 -13.81 7.16
C GLU A 682 -46.04 -13.32 6.88
N ILE A 683 -45.44 -13.77 5.77
CA ILE A 683 -44.16 -13.22 5.32
C ILE A 683 -44.45 -12.11 4.33
N TYR A 684 -43.98 -10.91 4.62
CA TYR A 684 -44.15 -9.72 3.79
C TYR A 684 -42.84 -9.37 3.08
N PHE A 685 -42.91 -9.19 1.76
CA PHE A 685 -41.78 -8.81 0.92
C PHE A 685 -42.02 -7.43 0.31
N GLU A 686 -41.13 -6.50 0.62
CA GLU A 686 -41.15 -5.15 0.05
C GLU A 686 -40.58 -5.13 -1.36
N ARG A 687 -41.30 -4.48 -2.30
CA ARG A 687 -40.81 -4.26 -3.66
C ARG A 687 -39.70 -3.20 -3.73
N ASN A 688 -39.73 -2.24 -2.81
CA ASN A 688 -38.77 -1.14 -2.74
C ASN A 688 -37.75 -1.39 -1.61
N ALA A 689 -36.67 -0.61 -1.62
CA ALA A 689 -35.69 -0.66 -0.55
C ALA A 689 -36.32 -0.21 0.77
N PRO A 690 -36.16 -0.98 1.87
CA PRO A 690 -36.64 -0.59 3.18
C PRO A 690 -36.01 0.74 3.57
N LYS A 691 -36.79 1.65 4.17
CA LYS A 691 -36.29 2.95 4.60
C LYS A 691 -36.02 2.97 6.09
N PHE A 692 -34.97 3.69 6.49
CA PHE A 692 -34.63 3.85 7.90
C PHE A 692 -34.16 5.26 8.24
N LYS A 693 -34.27 5.61 9.52
CA LYS A 693 -33.70 6.82 10.10
C LYS A 693 -32.32 6.48 10.67
N GLU A 694 -31.27 6.95 9.99
CA GLU A 694 -29.87 6.74 10.39
C GLU A 694 -29.57 7.41 11.75
N ASP A 695 -28.83 6.71 12.60
CA ASP A 695 -28.28 7.17 13.86
C ASP A 695 -26.77 7.34 13.74
N LEU A 696 -26.31 8.58 13.55
CA LEU A 696 -24.90 8.88 13.39
C LEU A 696 -24.12 8.63 14.69
N ASP A 697 -24.77 8.63 15.86
CA ASP A 697 -24.12 8.44 17.17
C ASP A 697 -23.66 7.00 17.40
N GLY A 698 -24.04 6.06 16.52
CA GLY A 698 -23.48 4.73 16.47
C GLY A 698 -23.63 3.99 17.81
N TRP A 699 -22.54 3.45 18.35
CA TRP A 699 -22.52 2.79 19.65
C TRP A 699 -22.88 3.70 20.85
N MET A 700 -22.82 5.03 20.68
CA MET A 700 -23.23 5.99 21.69
C MET A 700 -24.71 6.40 21.55
N GLY A 701 -25.35 5.98 20.45
CA GLY A 701 -26.76 6.22 20.19
C GLY A 701 -27.66 5.30 21.01
N THR A 702 -28.94 5.32 20.65
CA THR A 702 -29.97 4.47 21.30
C THR A 702 -30.76 3.63 20.29
N SER A 703 -30.47 3.81 18.99
CA SER A 703 -31.17 3.11 17.92
C SER A 703 -30.69 1.66 17.77
N SER A 704 -31.50 0.86 17.07
CA SER A 704 -31.08 -0.48 16.66
C SER A 704 -29.91 -0.45 15.67
N ILE A 705 -29.30 -1.62 15.49
CA ILE A 705 -28.26 -1.87 14.49
C ILE A 705 -28.87 -2.79 13.43
N LEU A 706 -28.82 -2.34 12.17
CA LEU A 706 -29.34 -3.07 11.03
C LEU A 706 -28.23 -3.90 10.40
N TYR A 707 -28.42 -5.21 10.33
CA TYR A 707 -27.54 -6.15 9.63
C TYR A 707 -28.26 -6.70 8.41
N SER A 708 -27.67 -6.55 7.23
CA SER A 708 -28.31 -6.95 5.97
C SER A 708 -27.44 -7.89 5.14
N CYS A 709 -28.05 -8.91 4.52
CA CYS A 709 -27.38 -9.75 3.51
C CYS A 709 -28.37 -10.31 2.48
N MET A 710 -27.85 -10.70 1.31
CA MET A 710 -28.61 -11.39 0.28
C MET A 710 -28.65 -12.89 0.57
N VAL A 711 -29.84 -13.49 0.52
CA VAL A 711 -30.06 -14.92 0.76
C VAL A 711 -30.94 -15.53 -0.34
N PRO A 712 -30.86 -16.85 -0.59
CA PRO A 712 -31.80 -17.54 -1.46
C PRO A 712 -33.24 -17.45 -0.95
N THR A 713 -34.16 -16.95 -1.79
CA THR A 713 -35.55 -16.72 -1.40
C THR A 713 -36.26 -18.00 -0.96
N TRP A 714 -35.93 -19.15 -1.57
CA TRP A 714 -36.53 -20.45 -1.22
C TRP A 714 -36.31 -20.83 0.25
N PHE A 715 -35.19 -20.41 0.86
CA PHE A 715 -34.86 -20.72 2.25
C PHE A 715 -35.84 -20.04 3.21
N LEU A 716 -36.27 -18.82 2.88
CA LEU A 716 -37.23 -18.04 3.66
C LEU A 716 -38.66 -18.60 3.58
N MET A 717 -38.97 -19.42 2.57
CA MET A 717 -40.29 -20.02 2.38
C MET A 717 -40.53 -21.26 3.25
N LEU A 718 -39.50 -21.74 3.96
CA LEU A 718 -39.59 -22.91 4.82
C LEU A 718 -40.34 -22.58 6.13
N ILE A 719 -40.99 -23.60 6.68
CA ILE A 719 -41.72 -23.49 7.96
C ILE A 719 -40.72 -23.32 9.11
N GLY A 720 -41.06 -22.46 10.08
CA GLY A 720 -40.28 -22.28 11.30
C GLY A 720 -38.91 -21.65 11.08
N CYS A 721 -38.75 -20.83 10.03
CA CYS A 721 -37.48 -20.20 9.77
C CYS A 721 -37.21 -19.02 10.70
N LYS A 722 -36.00 -18.99 11.26
CA LYS A 722 -35.50 -17.95 12.16
C LYS A 722 -34.25 -17.32 11.58
N VAL A 723 -34.05 -16.05 11.92
CA VAL A 723 -32.82 -15.31 11.64
C VAL A 723 -32.16 -14.92 12.96
N SER A 724 -30.84 -15.11 13.04
CA SER A 724 -30.05 -14.72 14.21
C SER A 724 -28.77 -14.00 13.82
N LEU A 725 -28.31 -13.11 14.70
CA LEU A 725 -26.97 -12.54 14.67
C LEU A 725 -26.09 -13.35 15.63
N ASN A 726 -24.96 -13.84 15.15
CA ASN A 726 -24.04 -14.67 15.90
C ASN A 726 -22.63 -14.10 15.88
N VAL A 727 -21.86 -14.39 16.93
CA VAL A 727 -20.40 -14.31 16.88
C VAL A 727 -19.86 -15.55 16.16
N VAL A 728 -18.95 -15.37 15.21
CA VAL A 728 -18.29 -16.47 14.50
C VAL A 728 -17.50 -17.32 15.51
N SER A 729 -17.81 -18.62 15.57
CA SER A 729 -17.12 -19.56 16.45
C SER A 729 -15.76 -19.93 15.88
N ASN A 730 -14.70 -19.57 16.59
CA ASN A 730 -13.33 -19.93 16.26
C ASN A 730 -12.47 -19.94 17.56
N PRO A 731 -11.19 -20.33 17.51
CA PRO A 731 -10.36 -20.40 18.71
C PRO A 731 -10.30 -19.11 19.53
N MET A 732 -10.36 -17.95 18.88
CA MET A 732 -10.33 -16.63 19.54
C MET A 732 -11.60 -16.30 20.30
N THR A 733 -12.74 -16.80 19.84
CA THR A 733 -14.06 -16.50 20.41
C THR A 733 -14.57 -17.61 21.33
N SER A 734 -13.82 -18.72 21.47
CA SER A 734 -14.17 -19.86 22.32
C SER A 734 -14.52 -19.47 23.77
N LEU A 735 -13.85 -18.45 24.31
CA LEU A 735 -14.12 -17.90 25.65
C LEU A 735 -15.52 -17.26 25.79
N LEU A 736 -16.17 -16.88 24.68
CA LEU A 736 -17.50 -16.24 24.70
C LEU A 736 -18.65 -17.26 24.70
N ILE A 737 -18.35 -18.57 24.57
CA ILE A 737 -19.35 -19.65 24.60
C ILE A 737 -20.07 -19.67 25.95
N THR A 738 -19.39 -19.32 27.05
CA THR A 738 -19.97 -19.27 28.38
C THR A 738 -21.07 -18.21 28.52
N GLU A 739 -21.03 -17.15 27.72
CA GLU A 739 -21.94 -16.00 27.80
C GLU A 739 -23.02 -16.04 26.71
N LEU A 740 -22.65 -16.51 25.50
CA LEU A 740 -23.49 -16.54 24.32
C LEU A 740 -24.10 -17.92 24.03
N GLY A 741 -23.67 -18.95 24.78
CA GLY A 741 -24.07 -20.33 24.58
C GLY A 741 -23.36 -21.01 23.40
N PRO A 742 -23.61 -22.31 23.18
CA PRO A 742 -22.91 -23.12 22.17
C PRO A 742 -23.12 -22.66 20.72
N PHE A 743 -24.17 -21.87 20.47
CA PHE A 743 -24.49 -21.31 19.15
C PHE A 743 -24.09 -19.85 19.00
N MET A 744 -23.41 -19.25 19.99
CA MET A 744 -22.83 -17.91 19.92
C MET A 744 -23.83 -16.80 19.55
N LYS A 745 -25.09 -16.92 19.99
CA LYS A 745 -26.20 -16.04 19.57
C LYS A 745 -26.22 -14.74 20.38
N LEU A 746 -26.27 -13.61 19.66
CA LEU A 746 -26.50 -12.28 20.25
C LEU A 746 -27.99 -11.93 20.23
N PHE A 747 -28.67 -12.21 19.12
CA PHE A 747 -30.08 -11.91 18.91
C PHE A 747 -30.68 -12.94 17.96
N GLU A 748 -31.94 -13.32 18.17
CA GLU A 748 -32.70 -14.24 17.31
C GLU A 748 -34.15 -13.82 17.27
N THR A 749 -34.78 -13.91 16.10
CA THR A 749 -36.22 -13.73 15.92
C THR A 749 -36.73 -14.56 14.73
N ASP A 750 -38.05 -14.71 14.63
CA ASP A 750 -38.70 -15.36 13.49
C ASP A 750 -38.67 -14.45 12.25
N VAL A 751 -38.56 -15.03 11.05
CA VAL A 751 -38.46 -14.23 9.80
C VAL A 751 -39.73 -13.43 9.47
N ASP A 752 -40.86 -13.77 10.08
CA ASP A 752 -42.14 -13.06 9.99
C ASP A 752 -42.34 -12.02 11.12
N ASP A 753 -41.35 -11.81 11.99
CA ASP A 753 -41.35 -10.68 12.91
C ASP A 753 -41.07 -9.36 12.16
N HIS A 754 -42.13 -8.76 11.65
CA HIS A 754 -42.12 -7.47 10.96
C HIS A 754 -41.70 -6.27 11.84
N LYS A 755 -41.32 -6.45 13.11
CA LYS A 755 -40.67 -5.36 13.87
C LYS A 755 -39.15 -5.43 13.74
N SER A 756 -38.61 -6.65 13.71
CA SER A 756 -37.17 -6.87 13.68
C SER A 756 -36.62 -7.33 12.32
N VAL A 757 -37.47 -7.77 11.38
CA VAL A 757 -37.03 -8.28 10.08
C VAL A 757 -37.71 -7.54 8.93
N ARG A 758 -36.93 -7.17 7.92
CA ARG A 758 -37.41 -6.69 6.62
C ARG A 758 -36.88 -7.58 5.51
N LEU A 759 -37.77 -7.94 4.59
CA LEU A 759 -37.44 -8.72 3.41
C LEU A 759 -37.71 -7.87 2.19
N SER A 760 -36.73 -7.74 1.31
CA SER A 760 -36.84 -6.89 0.12
C SER A 760 -35.86 -7.36 -0.97
N THR A 761 -35.94 -6.78 -2.17
CA THR A 761 -34.97 -7.04 -3.24
C THR A 761 -33.70 -6.17 -3.14
N MET A 762 -33.68 -5.18 -2.24
CA MET A 762 -32.67 -4.13 -2.18
C MET A 762 -32.23 -3.86 -0.74
N PHE A 763 -30.98 -3.45 -0.54
CA PHE A 763 -30.50 -3.02 0.77
C PHE A 763 -31.25 -1.78 1.30
N PRO A 764 -31.29 -1.57 2.63
CA PRO A 764 -32.04 -0.47 3.23
C PRO A 764 -31.43 0.91 2.90
N LEU A 765 -32.30 1.91 2.69
CA LEU A 765 -31.97 3.28 2.33
C LEU A 765 -32.18 4.26 3.48
N ALA A 766 -31.15 5.06 3.80
CA ALA A 766 -31.21 6.09 4.82
C ALA A 766 -31.99 7.32 4.33
N LYS A 767 -33.15 7.62 4.94
CA LYS A 767 -34.02 8.75 4.56
C LYS A 767 -33.31 10.11 4.54
N THR A 768 -32.39 10.30 5.48
CA THR A 768 -31.73 11.58 5.75
C THR A 768 -30.95 12.12 4.55
N PHE A 769 -30.54 11.25 3.62
CA PHE A 769 -29.62 11.62 2.54
C PHE A 769 -30.20 11.48 1.12
N LEU A 770 -31.49 11.11 0.97
CA LEU A 770 -32.11 10.76 -0.32
C LEU A 770 -32.41 11.93 -1.27
N ARG A 771 -32.50 13.17 -0.79
CA ARG A 771 -32.82 14.32 -1.66
C ARG A 771 -31.60 14.66 -2.53
N VAL A 772 -31.67 14.43 -3.83
CA VAL A 772 -30.69 15.00 -4.79
C VAL A 772 -30.92 16.51 -4.85
N PRO A 773 -29.87 17.38 -4.81
CA PRO A 773 -30.07 18.81 -4.95
C PRO A 773 -30.72 19.14 -6.29
N THR A 774 -31.89 19.76 -6.25
CA THR A 774 -32.56 20.32 -7.44
C THR A 774 -31.76 21.53 -7.92
N GLY A 775 -31.13 21.44 -9.09
CA GLY A 775 -30.45 22.58 -9.72
C GLY A 775 -28.94 22.45 -9.93
N LEU A 776 -28.30 21.34 -9.52
CA LEU A 776 -26.94 21.03 -9.99
C LEU A 776 -27.03 20.57 -11.45
N LYS A 777 -26.79 21.51 -12.38
CA LYS A 777 -26.41 21.18 -13.75
C LYS A 777 -25.32 20.11 -13.69
N THR A 778 -25.51 19.04 -14.46
CA THR A 778 -24.77 17.77 -14.36
C THR A 778 -23.27 17.95 -14.11
N ALA A 779 -22.61 16.99 -13.44
CA ALA A 779 -21.15 16.99 -13.21
C ALA A 779 -20.31 17.30 -14.48
N LYS A 780 -20.88 17.09 -15.67
CA LYS A 780 -20.36 17.49 -16.98
C LYS A 780 -20.13 19.00 -17.13
N ASP A 781 -21.00 19.86 -16.58
CA ASP A 781 -20.92 21.32 -16.75
C ASP A 781 -19.93 21.98 -15.78
N LEU A 782 -19.78 21.46 -14.56
CA LEU A 782 -18.74 21.87 -13.61
C LEU A 782 -17.34 21.38 -14.02
N TYR A 783 -17.28 20.22 -14.69
CA TYR A 783 -16.06 19.69 -15.29
C TYR A 783 -15.62 20.53 -16.51
N ASN A 784 -16.55 20.91 -17.39
CA ASN A 784 -16.23 21.68 -18.61
C ASN A 784 -15.94 23.17 -18.36
N THR A 785 -16.38 23.75 -17.25
CA THR A 785 -16.16 25.20 -16.96
C THR A 785 -14.86 25.50 -16.20
N ARG A 786 -14.18 24.49 -15.62
CA ARG A 786 -12.87 24.65 -14.93
C ARG A 786 -11.71 23.91 -15.58
N PHE A 787 -12.00 22.97 -16.47
CA PHE A 787 -11.00 22.21 -17.21
C PHE A 787 -11.30 22.42 -18.69
N GLY A 788 -10.51 23.26 -19.35
CA GLY A 788 -10.49 23.32 -20.80
C GLY A 788 -10.17 21.93 -21.32
N ALA A 789 -11.20 21.17 -21.70
CA ALA A 789 -11.04 19.91 -22.38
C ALA A 789 -10.35 20.23 -23.71
N SER A 790 -9.08 19.84 -23.83
CA SER A 790 -8.47 19.70 -25.14
C SER A 790 -9.35 18.77 -25.96
N SER A 791 -9.80 19.29 -27.09
CA SER A 791 -10.72 18.72 -28.07
C SER A 791 -10.64 17.19 -28.18
N THR A 792 -11.73 16.51 -27.84
CA THR A 792 -12.04 15.22 -28.44
C THR A 792 -12.61 15.49 -29.82
N LEU A 793 -11.94 14.96 -30.84
CA LEU A 793 -12.40 14.87 -32.21
C LEU A 793 -13.78 14.22 -32.24
N THR A 794 -14.83 15.04 -32.35
CA THR A 794 -16.17 14.61 -32.75
C THR A 794 -16.25 14.78 -34.27
N GLY A 795 -15.79 13.76 -34.99
CA GLY A 795 -16.09 13.61 -36.41
C GLY A 795 -17.52 13.09 -36.55
N ASP A 796 -18.44 13.99 -36.86
CA ASP A 796 -19.80 13.69 -37.27
C ASP A 796 -19.76 13.10 -38.70
N THR A 797 -20.05 11.79 -38.85
CA THR A 797 -20.21 11.14 -40.15
C THR A 797 -21.55 10.43 -40.24
N SER A 798 -22.62 11.22 -40.24
CA SER A 798 -23.96 10.81 -40.65
C SER A 798 -24.15 10.94 -42.16
N LYS A 799 -23.48 10.10 -42.97
CA LYS A 799 -23.94 9.75 -44.33
C LYS A 799 -23.60 8.30 -44.66
N GLY A 800 -24.65 7.53 -44.94
CA GLY A 800 -24.62 6.08 -45.14
C GLY A 800 -23.75 5.63 -46.31
N GLY A 801 -22.88 4.67 -46.01
CA GLY A 801 -22.28 3.71 -46.94
C GLY A 801 -22.35 2.33 -46.28
N PRO A 802 -22.31 1.22 -47.05
CA PRO A 802 -22.52 -0.11 -46.50
C PRO A 802 -21.46 -0.39 -45.43
N THR A 803 -21.92 -0.72 -44.23
CA THR A 803 -21.08 -1.20 -43.14
C THR A 803 -20.23 -2.37 -43.64
N PRO A 804 -18.89 -2.32 -43.55
CA PRO A 804 -18.10 -3.52 -43.69
C PRO A 804 -18.50 -4.42 -42.51
N LYS A 805 -19.05 -5.59 -42.81
CA LYS A 805 -19.17 -6.66 -41.82
C LYS A 805 -17.82 -6.79 -41.11
N PRO A 806 -17.77 -6.86 -39.78
CA PRO A 806 -16.53 -7.19 -39.10
C PRO A 806 -16.12 -8.58 -39.58
N SER A 807 -15.07 -8.64 -40.39
CA SER A 807 -14.38 -9.88 -40.69
C SER A 807 -13.95 -10.45 -39.35
N GLY A 808 -14.52 -11.59 -38.97
CA GLY A 808 -14.23 -12.27 -37.72
C GLY A 808 -12.72 -12.52 -37.61
N LEU A 809 -12.06 -11.74 -36.76
CA LEU A 809 -10.72 -12.04 -36.29
C LEU A 809 -10.82 -13.35 -35.50
N GLN A 810 -10.30 -14.43 -36.09
CA GLN A 810 -10.10 -15.70 -35.40
C GLN A 810 -9.29 -15.45 -34.12
N LEU A 811 -9.83 -15.91 -33.00
CA LEU A 811 -9.29 -15.73 -31.65
C LEU A 811 -7.96 -16.48 -31.52
N GLU A 812 -6.91 -15.75 -31.18
CA GLU A 812 -5.63 -16.31 -30.76
C GLU A 812 -5.73 -16.70 -29.28
N TYR A 813 -5.46 -17.97 -28.96
CA TYR A 813 -5.63 -18.50 -27.61
C TYR A 813 -4.27 -18.66 -26.92
N THR A 814 -4.24 -18.21 -25.66
CA THR A 814 -3.14 -18.50 -24.73
C THR A 814 -3.55 -19.69 -23.86
N PHE A 815 -2.93 -20.83 -24.10
CA PHE A 815 -3.00 -21.99 -23.23
C PHE A 815 -2.11 -21.78 -22.00
N LEU A 816 -2.59 -22.12 -20.81
CA LEU A 816 -1.78 -22.17 -19.60
C LEU A 816 -1.68 -23.63 -19.15
N MET A 817 -0.45 -24.15 -19.08
CA MET A 817 -0.19 -25.46 -18.52
C MET A 817 0.09 -25.28 -17.03
N LEU A 818 -0.87 -25.67 -16.21
CA LEU A 818 -0.70 -25.80 -14.77
C LEU A 818 0.17 -27.02 -14.49
N GLY A 819 1.35 -26.80 -13.91
CA GLY A 819 2.25 -27.88 -13.54
C GLY A 819 1.94 -28.40 -12.14
N ARG A 820 1.85 -29.73 -11.97
CA ARG A 820 2.05 -30.34 -10.65
C ARG A 820 3.55 -30.38 -10.39
N THR A 821 4.03 -29.68 -9.38
CA THR A 821 5.39 -29.89 -8.89
C THR A 821 5.41 -31.25 -8.17
N ARG A 822 6.13 -32.22 -8.75
CA ARG A 822 6.52 -33.45 -8.05
C ARG A 822 7.41 -33.04 -6.87
N ARG A 823 7.26 -33.72 -5.73
CA ARG A 823 8.22 -33.63 -4.60
C ARG A 823 9.63 -33.55 -5.18
N LEU A 824 10.36 -32.47 -4.88
CA LEU A 824 11.80 -32.43 -5.11
C LEU A 824 12.38 -33.70 -4.47
N GLU A 825 12.90 -34.61 -5.29
CA GLU A 825 13.76 -35.67 -4.79
C GLU A 825 14.91 -34.98 -4.05
N ARG A 826 15.01 -35.28 -2.76
CA ARG A 826 16.03 -34.76 -1.86
C ARG A 826 17.40 -35.02 -2.47
N GLN A 827 18.04 -34.00 -3.03
CA GLN A 827 19.50 -34.00 -3.09
C GLN A 827 19.98 -33.80 -1.66
N GLN A 828 20.54 -34.88 -1.08
CA GLN A 828 21.22 -34.86 0.20
C GLN A 828 22.35 -33.82 0.17
N ALA A 829 22.10 -32.65 0.75
CA ALA A 829 23.15 -31.74 1.18
C ALA A 829 22.74 -31.14 2.54
N SER A 830 23.47 -31.53 3.58
CA SER A 830 23.42 -31.11 4.99
C SER A 830 22.25 -31.64 5.85
N GLY A 831 22.62 -32.41 6.89
CA GLY A 831 21.73 -33.11 7.83
C GLY A 831 21.11 -32.21 8.92
N LEU A 832 20.48 -31.11 8.54
CA LEU A 832 19.58 -30.38 9.41
C LEU A 832 18.15 -30.61 8.92
N GLY A 833 17.36 -31.33 9.72
CA GLY A 833 15.92 -31.49 9.46
C GLY A 833 15.21 -30.13 9.36
N PRO A 834 13.99 -30.10 8.81
CA PRO A 834 13.21 -28.86 8.77
C PRO A 834 13.09 -28.30 10.19
N LEU A 835 13.25 -26.99 10.32
CA LEU A 835 12.94 -26.26 11.55
C LEU A 835 11.51 -26.63 11.99
N PRO A 836 11.29 -27.07 13.24
CA PRO A 836 9.95 -27.35 13.73
C PRO A 836 9.14 -26.03 13.72
N GLY A 837 8.17 -25.93 12.82
CA GLY A 837 7.32 -24.73 12.68
C GLY A 837 6.97 -24.31 11.25
N SER A 838 7.52 -24.94 10.21
CA SER A 838 6.94 -24.82 8.87
C SER A 838 5.80 -25.82 8.74
N LEU A 839 4.56 -25.35 8.54
CA LEU A 839 3.62 -26.14 7.74
C LEU A 839 4.41 -26.61 6.52
N ASP A 840 4.42 -27.91 6.26
CA ASP A 840 4.94 -28.46 5.01
C ASP A 840 4.02 -27.93 3.91
N TYR A 841 4.31 -26.72 3.44
CA TYR A 841 3.73 -26.17 2.24
C TYR A 841 4.32 -27.01 1.12
N GLY A 842 3.70 -28.17 0.89
CA GLY A 842 3.97 -28.96 -0.30
C GLY A 842 3.96 -28.06 -1.52
N THR A 843 4.77 -28.42 -2.50
CA THR A 843 4.75 -27.97 -3.89
C THR A 843 3.50 -27.14 -4.28
N HIS A 844 3.59 -25.81 -4.14
CA HIS A 844 2.46 -24.90 -4.41
C HIS A 844 1.98 -25.05 -5.86
N PRO A 845 0.64 -25.11 -6.11
CA PRO A 845 0.11 -25.05 -7.46
C PRO A 845 0.63 -23.80 -8.19
N MET A 846 1.11 -24.00 -9.42
CA MET A 846 1.66 -22.93 -10.25
C MET A 846 1.27 -23.11 -11.72
N ILE A 847 1.14 -21.99 -12.42
CA ILE A 847 1.17 -21.94 -13.86
C ILE A 847 2.64 -21.92 -14.27
N SER A 848 3.15 -23.05 -14.74
CA SER A 848 4.59 -23.18 -15.04
C SER A 848 4.93 -22.80 -16.47
N ARG A 849 3.97 -22.87 -17.39
CA ARG A 849 4.18 -22.61 -18.82
C ARG A 849 2.99 -21.92 -19.46
N ILE A 850 3.29 -21.02 -20.40
CA ILE A 850 2.35 -20.37 -21.29
C ILE A 850 2.57 -20.92 -22.69
N VAL A 851 1.50 -21.39 -23.30
CA VAL A 851 1.47 -21.93 -24.64
C VAL A 851 0.65 -21.00 -25.52
N TYR A 852 1.16 -20.62 -26.67
CA TYR A 852 0.46 -19.79 -27.65
C TYR A 852 0.31 -20.55 -28.95
N ARG A 853 -0.87 -20.47 -29.59
CA ARG A 853 -1.13 -21.10 -30.88
C ARG A 853 -1.35 -20.05 -31.97
N TRP A 854 -0.46 -20.05 -32.96
CA TRP A 854 -0.65 -19.31 -34.20
C TRP A 854 -1.37 -20.19 -35.23
N SER A 855 -2.67 -19.99 -35.39
CA SER A 855 -3.42 -20.58 -36.50
C SER A 855 -3.08 -19.85 -37.79
N VAL A 856 -2.79 -20.60 -38.85
CA VAL A 856 -2.55 -20.06 -40.20
C VAL A 856 -3.68 -20.37 -41.16
N GLU A 857 -4.75 -21.02 -40.69
CA GLU A 857 -5.84 -21.55 -41.53
C GLU A 857 -6.47 -20.50 -42.46
N SER A 858 -6.52 -19.25 -42.01
CA SER A 858 -7.09 -18.13 -42.74
C SER A 858 -6.18 -17.56 -43.83
N ASP A 859 -4.91 -17.96 -43.90
CA ASP A 859 -3.94 -17.48 -44.87
C ASP A 859 -3.42 -18.64 -45.75
N HIS A 860 -3.95 -18.73 -46.97
CA HIS A 860 -3.58 -19.77 -47.92
C HIS A 860 -2.07 -19.81 -48.24
N SER A 861 -1.38 -18.67 -48.19
CA SER A 861 0.06 -18.61 -48.44
C SER A 861 0.86 -19.26 -47.31
N LEU A 862 0.45 -19.01 -46.05
CA LEU A 862 1.05 -19.62 -44.87
C LEU A 862 0.71 -21.10 -44.75
N VAL A 863 -0.52 -21.50 -45.11
CA VAL A 863 -0.91 -22.92 -45.17
C VAL A 863 -0.01 -23.67 -46.16
N LYS A 864 0.19 -23.13 -47.36
CA LYS A 864 1.05 -23.74 -48.36
C LYS A 864 2.49 -23.88 -47.86
N LEU A 865 3.06 -22.84 -47.24
CA LEU A 865 4.40 -22.91 -46.64
C LEU A 865 4.53 -24.01 -45.58
N LEU A 866 3.47 -24.23 -44.78
CA LEU A 866 3.42 -25.29 -43.78
C LEU A 866 3.31 -26.69 -44.40
N GLU A 867 2.52 -26.85 -45.46
CA GLU A 867 2.36 -28.09 -46.24
C GLU A 867 3.66 -28.46 -46.97
N ASP A 868 4.33 -27.46 -47.56
CA ASP A 868 5.63 -27.58 -48.25
C ASP A 868 6.81 -27.79 -47.28
N LYS A 869 6.56 -27.88 -45.97
CA LYS A 869 7.56 -28.08 -44.91
C LYS A 869 8.66 -26.99 -44.90
N ALA A 870 8.30 -25.74 -45.15
CA ALA A 870 9.22 -24.61 -45.01
C ALA A 870 9.90 -24.58 -43.63
N THR A 871 11.13 -24.06 -43.57
CA THR A 871 11.90 -23.96 -42.32
C THR A 871 11.17 -23.10 -41.30
N ILE A 872 11.09 -23.59 -40.05
CA ILE A 872 10.48 -22.89 -38.93
C ILE A 872 11.55 -22.62 -37.87
N SER A 873 11.65 -21.38 -37.44
CA SER A 873 12.60 -20.96 -36.40
C SER A 873 11.99 -19.84 -35.55
N THR A 874 12.64 -19.54 -34.42
CA THR A 874 12.26 -18.41 -33.58
C THR A 874 13.43 -17.54 -33.26
N THR A 875 13.20 -16.24 -33.20
CA THR A 875 14.10 -15.25 -32.63
C THR A 875 13.44 -14.60 -31.42
N ARG A 876 14.13 -14.62 -30.28
CA ARG A 876 13.67 -13.91 -29.08
C ARG A 876 13.89 -12.42 -29.30
N GLU A 877 12.84 -11.62 -29.16
CA GLU A 877 12.92 -10.18 -29.36
C GLU A 877 12.84 -9.41 -28.04
N GLY A 878 12.45 -10.04 -26.92
CA GLY A 878 12.47 -9.45 -25.58
C GLY A 878 12.09 -10.43 -24.47
N SER A 879 11.65 -9.91 -23.32
CA SER A 879 11.27 -10.74 -22.16
C SER A 879 9.96 -11.50 -22.34
N SER A 880 9.03 -10.96 -23.15
CA SER A 880 7.75 -11.60 -23.49
C SER A 880 7.51 -11.72 -25.01
N GLY A 881 8.46 -11.30 -25.84
CA GLY A 881 8.32 -11.26 -27.30
C GLY A 881 9.10 -12.35 -28.02
N ILE A 882 8.43 -13.14 -28.85
CA ILE A 882 9.04 -14.13 -29.75
C ILE A 882 8.58 -13.83 -31.17
N ARG A 883 9.52 -13.71 -32.12
CA ARG A 883 9.21 -13.76 -33.54
C ARG A 883 9.36 -15.18 -34.05
N VAL A 884 8.30 -15.71 -34.63
CA VAL A 884 8.29 -17.02 -35.32
C VAL A 884 8.45 -16.78 -36.80
N HIS A 885 9.38 -17.50 -37.42
CA HIS A 885 9.63 -17.47 -38.86
C HIS A 885 9.09 -18.76 -39.49
N LEU A 886 8.39 -18.65 -40.61
CA LEU A 886 7.89 -19.74 -41.46
C LEU A 886 8.34 -19.43 -42.90
N GLY A 887 9.50 -19.99 -43.29
CA GLY A 887 10.16 -19.63 -44.54
C GLY A 887 10.43 -18.11 -44.62
N PRO A 888 9.94 -17.41 -45.67
CA PRO A 888 10.12 -15.95 -45.79
C PRO A 888 9.13 -15.14 -44.93
N SER A 889 8.11 -15.77 -44.35
CA SER A 889 7.10 -15.08 -43.55
C SER A 889 7.49 -15.09 -42.07
N SER A 890 7.12 -14.06 -41.32
CA SER A 890 7.33 -14.04 -39.86
C SER A 890 6.18 -13.37 -39.12
N LYS A 891 5.99 -13.76 -37.85
CA LYS A 891 5.01 -13.14 -36.95
C LYS A 891 5.61 -12.91 -35.58
N LEU A 892 5.43 -11.71 -35.04
CA LEU A 892 5.76 -11.37 -33.66
C LEU A 892 4.60 -11.77 -32.74
N ILE A 893 4.92 -12.51 -31.69
CA ILE A 893 4.00 -13.00 -30.67
C ILE A 893 4.43 -12.41 -29.34
N ILE A 894 3.48 -11.83 -28.60
CA ILE A 894 3.71 -11.16 -27.33
C ILE A 894 2.91 -11.88 -26.26
N PHE A 895 3.63 -12.44 -25.29
CA PHE A 895 3.04 -13.10 -24.14
C PHE A 895 2.55 -12.05 -23.12
N PRO A 896 1.43 -12.33 -22.41
CA PRO A 896 0.90 -11.42 -21.38
C PRO A 896 1.75 -11.36 -20.11
N PHE A 897 2.76 -12.23 -20.00
CA PHE A 897 3.69 -12.33 -18.89
C PHE A 897 5.07 -12.73 -19.44
N PRO A 898 6.18 -12.29 -18.82
CA PRO A 898 7.51 -12.71 -19.26
C PRO A 898 7.72 -14.21 -19.25
N ILE A 899 8.49 -14.67 -20.23
CA ILE A 899 8.76 -16.08 -20.46
C ILE A 899 10.25 -16.40 -20.29
N GLY A 900 10.54 -17.62 -19.85
CA GLY A 900 11.90 -18.15 -19.73
C GLY A 900 12.30 -19.04 -20.91
N GLU A 901 13.37 -19.81 -20.71
CA GLU A 901 13.90 -20.80 -21.65
C GLU A 901 13.99 -22.19 -20.99
N PRO A 902 14.01 -23.30 -21.77
CA PRO A 902 13.91 -23.36 -23.24
C PRO A 902 12.46 -23.20 -23.75
N ILE A 903 12.33 -22.57 -24.92
CA ILE A 903 11.08 -22.48 -25.68
C ILE A 903 10.94 -23.74 -26.53
N LYS A 904 9.76 -24.37 -26.50
CA LYS A 904 9.43 -25.52 -27.34
C LYS A 904 8.54 -25.08 -28.48
N LEU A 905 8.90 -25.47 -29.70
CA LEU A 905 8.11 -25.24 -30.91
C LEU A 905 7.53 -26.55 -31.39
N SER A 906 6.24 -26.57 -31.67
CA SER A 906 5.56 -27.71 -32.28
C SER A 906 4.71 -27.26 -33.46
N VAL A 907 4.57 -28.13 -34.47
CA VAL A 907 3.96 -27.79 -35.76
C VAL A 907 2.90 -28.82 -36.09
N ALA A 908 1.64 -28.41 -36.10
CA ALA A 908 0.52 -29.28 -36.43
C ALA A 908 0.07 -29.02 -37.87
N ARG A 909 0.65 -29.74 -38.84
CA ARG A 909 0.36 -29.52 -40.27
C ARG A 909 -1.07 -29.87 -40.66
N LYS A 910 -1.62 -30.98 -40.15
CA LYS A 910 -3.02 -31.39 -40.42
C LYS A 910 -4.04 -30.39 -39.89
N SER A 911 -3.77 -29.83 -38.72
CA SER A 911 -4.62 -28.84 -38.03
C SER A 911 -4.16 -27.40 -38.28
N LYS A 912 -3.21 -27.18 -39.20
CA LYS A 912 -2.76 -25.88 -39.72
C LYS A 912 -2.43 -24.83 -38.65
N TYR A 913 -1.66 -25.20 -37.62
CA TYR A 913 -1.16 -24.26 -36.62
C TYR A 913 0.28 -24.51 -36.19
N ILE A 914 0.94 -23.45 -35.69
CA ILE A 914 2.23 -23.48 -35.00
C ILE A 914 1.99 -23.19 -33.52
N GLU A 915 2.56 -24.01 -32.64
CA GLU A 915 2.43 -23.87 -31.19
C GLU A 915 3.78 -23.54 -30.57
N ILE A 916 3.78 -22.57 -29.66
CA ILE A 916 4.94 -22.10 -28.93
C ILE A 916 4.66 -22.31 -27.47
N ASP A 917 5.45 -23.15 -26.84
CA ASP A 917 5.34 -23.50 -25.43
C ASP A 917 6.55 -22.94 -24.67
N ALA A 918 6.32 -21.96 -23.81
CA ALA A 918 7.36 -21.25 -23.08
C ALA A 918 7.13 -21.29 -21.55
N PRO A 919 8.18 -21.51 -20.73
CA PRO A 919 8.02 -21.45 -19.28
C PRO A 919 7.72 -20.02 -18.83
N MET A 920 6.94 -19.85 -17.76
CA MET A 920 6.75 -18.54 -17.14
C MET A 920 8.02 -18.10 -16.40
N TYR A 921 8.29 -16.81 -16.45
CA TYR A 921 9.26 -16.19 -15.56
C TYR A 921 8.77 -16.26 -14.11
N ASN A 922 9.63 -16.59 -13.16
CA ASN A 922 9.24 -16.78 -11.76
C ASN A 922 9.87 -15.76 -10.80
N GLY A 923 10.33 -14.60 -11.30
CA GLY A 923 10.90 -13.53 -10.45
C GLY A 923 12.32 -13.78 -9.94
N PHE A 924 12.81 -15.03 -9.98
CA PHE A 924 14.08 -15.44 -9.36
C PHE A 924 15.12 -15.96 -10.35
N MET A 925 14.78 -16.11 -11.63
CA MET A 925 15.72 -16.46 -12.71
C MET A 925 16.28 -15.19 -13.37
N ARG A 926 17.40 -15.29 -14.11
CA ARG A 926 18.06 -14.16 -14.82
C ARG A 926 17.06 -13.38 -15.69
N ALA A 927 16.48 -12.31 -15.14
CA ALA A 927 15.61 -11.41 -15.90
C ALA A 927 16.43 -10.76 -17.03
N PRO A 928 15.85 -10.57 -18.22
CA PRO A 928 16.46 -9.73 -19.24
C PRO A 928 16.71 -8.33 -18.68
N LEU A 929 17.83 -7.72 -19.07
CA LEU A 929 18.28 -6.41 -18.59
C LEU A 929 17.20 -5.33 -18.71
N TYR A 930 16.45 -5.30 -19.82
CA TYR A 930 15.36 -4.36 -20.03
C TYR A 930 14.21 -4.52 -19.01
N SER A 931 14.00 -5.73 -18.47
CA SER A 931 13.00 -5.97 -17.42
C SER A 931 13.48 -5.58 -16.02
N GLN A 932 14.80 -5.50 -15.80
CA GLN A 932 15.40 -5.03 -14.54
C GLN A 932 15.39 -3.50 -14.43
N PHE A 933 15.54 -2.80 -15.57
CA PHE A 933 15.51 -1.35 -15.67
C PHE A 933 14.53 -0.84 -16.74
N PRO A 934 13.22 -1.12 -16.57
CA PRO A 934 12.22 -0.80 -17.56
C PRO A 934 11.96 0.71 -17.61
N ILE A 935 11.95 1.25 -18.84
CA ILE A 935 11.64 2.65 -19.14
C ILE A 935 10.67 2.69 -20.31
N VAL A 936 9.62 3.50 -20.17
CA VAL A 936 8.47 3.49 -21.10
C VAL A 936 8.07 4.87 -21.58
N ILE A 937 7.55 4.93 -22.81
CA ILE A 937 6.86 6.11 -23.35
C ILE A 937 5.40 6.05 -22.86
N ALA A 938 5.11 6.83 -21.83
CA ALA A 938 3.80 6.89 -21.19
C ALA A 938 2.71 7.47 -22.11
N ASN A 939 3.05 8.56 -22.79
CA ASN A 939 2.16 9.26 -23.73
C ASN A 939 2.99 9.91 -24.84
N LYS A 940 2.87 9.46 -26.10
CA LYS A 940 3.66 10.03 -27.22
C LYS A 940 3.29 11.47 -27.51
N SER A 941 2.00 11.81 -27.44
CA SER A 941 1.49 13.16 -27.74
C SER A 941 1.99 14.20 -26.74
N LEU A 942 1.99 13.83 -25.46
CA LEU A 942 2.55 14.65 -24.37
C LEU A 942 4.08 14.51 -24.24
N ARG A 943 4.70 13.63 -25.04
CA ARG A 943 6.13 13.29 -24.99
C ARG A 943 6.57 12.87 -23.58
N SER A 944 5.69 12.15 -22.90
CA SER A 944 5.84 11.74 -21.51
C SER A 944 6.62 10.43 -21.45
N ILE A 945 7.73 10.43 -20.72
CA ILE A 945 8.61 9.27 -20.52
C ILE A 945 8.73 9.04 -19.01
N VAL A 946 8.73 7.77 -18.59
CA VAL A 946 8.81 7.42 -17.17
C VAL A 946 9.68 6.18 -16.94
N PRO A 947 10.57 6.21 -15.92
CA PRO A 947 11.17 5.00 -15.36
C PRO A 947 10.07 4.17 -14.73
N TRP A 948 9.81 2.97 -15.26
CA TRP A 948 8.71 2.15 -14.74
C TRP A 948 9.03 1.59 -13.35
N GLY A 949 10.30 1.23 -13.12
CA GLY A 949 10.77 0.61 -11.88
C GLY A 949 11.35 1.55 -10.81
N MET A 950 11.44 2.86 -11.08
CA MET A 950 12.08 3.82 -10.17
C MET A 950 11.18 5.02 -9.90
N HIS A 951 11.13 5.45 -8.64
CA HIS A 951 10.43 6.68 -8.28
C HIS A 951 11.29 7.89 -8.64
N ARG A 952 10.64 8.97 -9.06
CA ARG A 952 11.23 10.28 -9.32
C ARG A 952 11.63 10.99 -8.03
N ILE A 953 12.66 11.81 -8.13
CA ILE A 953 13.17 12.67 -7.07
C ILE A 953 13.37 14.07 -7.61
N ASN A 954 12.89 15.08 -6.88
CA ASN A 954 13.28 16.46 -7.12
C ASN A 954 14.57 16.79 -6.35
N LEU A 955 15.71 16.66 -7.04
CA LEU A 955 17.04 16.87 -6.42
C LEU A 955 17.20 18.28 -5.83
N ASP A 956 16.49 19.28 -6.35
CA ASP A 956 16.56 20.65 -5.86
C ASP A 956 15.80 20.84 -4.52
N LYS A 957 14.89 19.92 -4.19
CA LYS A 957 14.20 19.84 -2.89
C LYS A 957 14.73 18.69 -2.01
N SER A 958 15.85 18.07 -2.39
CA SER A 958 16.55 17.05 -1.60
C SER A 958 17.73 17.67 -0.82
N PRO A 959 17.81 17.49 0.51
CA PRO A 959 18.94 17.97 1.32
C PRO A 959 20.28 17.43 0.84
N VAL A 960 21.31 18.28 0.82
CA VAL A 960 22.70 17.90 0.46
C VAL A 960 23.42 17.38 1.70
N VAL A 961 24.05 16.22 1.58
CA VAL A 961 24.97 15.68 2.59
C VAL A 961 26.35 16.24 2.32
N LEU A 962 26.75 17.24 3.10
CA LEU A 962 28.06 17.86 2.97
C LEU A 962 29.12 17.03 3.71
N ILE A 963 30.18 16.71 2.97
CA ILE A 963 31.26 15.85 3.44
C ILE A 963 32.42 16.74 3.89
N ASP A 964 32.65 16.77 5.19
CA ASP A 964 33.79 17.41 5.83
C ASP A 964 34.51 16.37 6.71
N LEU A 965 35.41 15.63 6.07
CA LEU A 965 36.21 14.59 6.74
C LEU A 965 37.19 15.17 7.77
N LEU A 966 37.56 16.45 7.66
CA LEU A 966 38.44 17.11 8.61
C LEU A 966 37.70 17.38 9.93
N LYS A 967 36.45 17.83 9.82
CA LYS A 967 35.60 18.15 10.97
C LYS A 967 35.01 16.92 11.65
N HIS A 968 34.51 15.96 10.87
CA HIS A 968 33.73 14.82 11.41
C HIS A 968 34.47 13.47 11.37
N GLY A 969 35.64 13.41 10.74
CA GLY A 969 36.36 12.16 10.52
C GLY A 969 35.60 11.19 9.60
N LYS A 970 36.20 10.03 9.34
CA LYS A 970 35.55 8.97 8.53
C LYS A 970 34.34 8.36 9.24
N SER A 971 34.42 8.20 10.56
CA SER A 971 33.37 7.59 11.37
C SER A 971 32.06 8.39 11.41
N GLY A 972 32.12 9.71 11.18
CA GLY A 972 30.93 10.55 11.04
C GLY A 972 30.02 10.17 9.86
N TYR A 973 30.58 9.49 8.85
CA TYR A 973 29.88 9.11 7.62
C TYR A 973 29.68 7.58 7.48
N ASP A 974 29.93 6.80 8.54
CA ASP A 974 29.78 5.33 8.54
C ASP A 974 28.35 4.87 8.21
N TRP A 975 27.35 5.72 8.44
CA TRP A 975 25.95 5.43 8.09
C TRP A 975 25.75 5.30 6.57
N ILE A 976 26.55 5.99 5.75
CA ILE A 976 26.52 5.86 4.28
C ILE A 976 27.10 4.50 3.87
N SER A 977 28.24 4.12 4.45
CA SER A 977 28.84 2.80 4.26
C SER A 977 27.88 1.68 4.69
N SER A 978 27.15 1.91 5.79
CA SER A 978 26.09 1.01 6.25
C SER A 978 24.98 0.91 5.21
N ALA A 979 24.43 2.03 4.72
CA ALA A 979 23.39 2.02 3.69
C ALA A 979 23.83 1.25 2.43
N ALA A 980 25.07 1.49 1.96
CA ALA A 980 25.64 0.80 0.80
C ALA A 980 25.93 -0.70 1.06
N THR A 981 26.15 -1.10 2.31
CA THR A 981 26.27 -2.52 2.69
C THR A 981 24.90 -3.21 2.66
N PHE A 982 23.86 -2.53 3.15
CA PHE A 982 22.49 -3.08 3.20
C PHE A 982 21.77 -3.03 1.84
N SER A 983 22.31 -2.33 0.84
CA SER A 983 21.84 -2.45 -0.55
C SER A 983 22.25 -3.76 -1.24
N LEU A 984 23.19 -4.50 -0.65
CA LEU A 984 23.63 -5.80 -1.15
C LEU A 984 22.87 -6.95 -0.47
N SER A 985 22.46 -7.96 -1.23
CA SER A 985 22.00 -9.24 -0.69
C SER A 985 23.17 -10.00 -0.03
N ARG A 986 22.87 -10.97 0.85
CA ARG A 986 23.87 -11.85 1.48
C ARG A 986 24.75 -12.53 0.44
N GLN A 987 24.15 -12.95 -0.68
CA GLN A 987 24.86 -13.58 -1.78
C GLN A 987 25.73 -12.58 -2.53
N GLU A 988 25.18 -11.43 -2.92
CA GLU A 988 25.91 -10.35 -3.62
C GLU A 988 27.14 -9.95 -2.80
N ARG A 989 26.96 -9.73 -1.50
CA ARG A 989 28.05 -9.39 -0.59
C ARG A 989 29.09 -10.50 -0.42
N ALA A 990 28.65 -11.76 -0.31
CA ALA A 990 29.57 -12.88 -0.21
C ALA A 990 30.42 -13.00 -1.47
N ASN A 991 29.81 -12.82 -2.64
CA ASN A 991 30.51 -12.80 -3.93
C ASN A 991 31.57 -11.68 -3.95
N ILE A 992 31.18 -10.45 -3.62
CA ILE A 992 32.08 -9.29 -3.58
C ILE A 992 33.25 -9.52 -2.61
N ASN A 993 32.98 -10.01 -1.38
CA ASN A 993 34.01 -10.24 -0.37
C ASN A 993 34.96 -11.42 -0.69
N SER A 994 34.51 -12.40 -1.46
CA SER A 994 35.30 -13.59 -1.81
C SER A 994 36.35 -13.33 -2.91
N CYS A 995 36.27 -12.19 -3.60
CA CYS A 995 37.14 -11.87 -4.74
C CYS A 995 38.18 -10.82 -4.34
N THR A 996 39.46 -11.13 -4.52
CA THR A 996 40.57 -10.17 -4.33
C THR A 996 40.76 -9.26 -5.56
N GLN A 997 40.08 -9.56 -6.67
CA GLN A 997 39.97 -8.77 -7.90
C GLN A 997 38.47 -8.48 -8.19
N LYS A 998 38.15 -7.62 -9.17
CA LYS A 998 36.73 -7.35 -9.51
C LYS A 998 36.04 -8.65 -9.93
N TYR A 999 34.97 -9.00 -9.22
CA TYR A 999 34.15 -10.18 -9.48
C TYR A 999 33.41 -10.05 -10.82
N PHE A 1000 33.42 -11.13 -11.63
CA PHE A 1000 32.67 -11.24 -12.89
C PHE A 1000 31.76 -12.48 -12.84
N GLY A 1001 30.48 -12.33 -13.20
CA GLY A 1001 29.56 -13.48 -13.35
C GLY A 1001 28.13 -13.27 -12.86
N ASP A 1002 27.86 -12.19 -12.12
CA ASP A 1002 26.51 -11.76 -11.75
C ASP A 1002 26.33 -10.27 -12.01
N LEU A 1003 25.51 -9.96 -13.02
CA LEU A 1003 25.33 -8.60 -13.54
C LEU A 1003 24.83 -7.61 -12.46
N MET A 1004 23.93 -8.03 -11.57
CA MET A 1004 23.40 -7.14 -10.53
C MET A 1004 24.45 -6.85 -9.46
N SER A 1005 25.24 -7.86 -9.05
CA SER A 1005 26.41 -7.66 -8.18
C SER A 1005 27.42 -6.68 -8.79
N GLU A 1006 27.72 -6.80 -10.09
CA GLU A 1006 28.63 -5.90 -10.81
C GLU A 1006 28.13 -4.45 -10.82
N ILE A 1007 26.86 -4.23 -11.17
CA ILE A 1007 26.23 -2.89 -11.18
C ILE A 1007 26.27 -2.26 -9.78
N LYS A 1008 25.82 -3.00 -8.75
CA LYS A 1008 25.76 -2.50 -7.37
C LYS A 1008 27.15 -2.22 -6.81
N GLU A 1009 28.14 -3.03 -7.15
CA GLU A 1009 29.53 -2.79 -6.77
C GLU A 1009 30.08 -1.51 -7.43
N THR A 1010 29.80 -1.29 -8.72
CA THR A 1010 30.19 -0.03 -9.39
C THR A 1010 29.52 1.18 -8.73
N ILE A 1011 28.24 1.11 -8.36
CA ILE A 1011 27.55 2.17 -7.60
C ILE A 1011 28.20 2.37 -6.22
N HIS A 1012 28.48 1.29 -5.50
CA HIS A 1012 29.16 1.30 -4.21
C HIS A 1012 30.52 2.02 -4.31
N MET A 1013 31.33 1.66 -5.31
CA MET A 1013 32.64 2.25 -5.55
C MET A 1013 32.57 3.75 -5.87
N ILE A 1014 31.60 4.18 -6.67
CA ILE A 1014 31.35 5.61 -6.95
C ILE A 1014 31.10 6.36 -5.64
N ILE A 1015 30.19 5.87 -4.81
CA ILE A 1015 29.79 6.52 -3.55
C ILE A 1015 30.97 6.56 -2.56
N ILE A 1016 31.65 5.44 -2.33
CA ILE A 1016 32.74 5.36 -1.34
C ILE A 1016 33.97 6.17 -1.75
N ARG A 1017 34.31 6.21 -3.05
CA ARG A 1017 35.42 7.05 -3.56
C ARG A 1017 35.06 8.54 -3.56
N TYR A 1018 33.81 8.90 -3.83
CA TYR A 1018 33.34 10.28 -3.67
C TYR A 1018 33.45 10.77 -2.21
N LEU A 1019 33.27 9.86 -1.25
CA LEU A 1019 33.41 10.17 0.17
C LEU A 1019 34.86 10.30 0.65
N GLY A 1020 35.85 9.80 -0.09
CA GLY A 1020 37.26 9.76 0.35
C GLY A 1020 37.53 8.83 1.54
N ILE A 1021 36.61 7.93 1.89
CA ILE A 1021 36.75 7.03 3.05
C ILE A 1021 37.87 6.01 2.82
N GLN A 1022 38.00 5.48 1.60
CA GLN A 1022 38.96 4.42 1.25
C GLN A 1022 40.18 4.90 0.43
N GLY A 1023 40.44 6.21 0.37
CA GLY A 1023 41.57 6.74 -0.41
C GLY A 1023 41.38 8.21 -0.78
N PHE A 1024 41.82 8.58 -1.98
CA PHE A 1024 41.60 9.92 -2.52
C PHE A 1024 40.14 10.15 -2.87
N GLN A 1025 39.69 11.38 -2.63
CA GLN A 1025 38.36 11.82 -3.01
C GLN A 1025 38.30 12.03 -4.53
N HIS A 1026 37.30 11.43 -5.19
CA HIS A 1026 37.08 11.60 -6.63
C HIS A 1026 35.65 12.05 -6.92
N ASN A 1027 35.50 13.06 -7.77
CA ASN A 1027 34.19 13.51 -8.25
C ASN A 1027 33.89 13.02 -9.68
N CYS A 1028 34.89 12.49 -10.38
CA CYS A 1028 34.81 12.08 -11.78
C CYS A 1028 35.12 10.58 -11.90
N PHE A 1029 34.24 9.84 -12.56
CA PHE A 1029 34.36 8.40 -12.73
C PHE A 1029 34.15 8.05 -14.20
N VAL A 1030 35.15 7.44 -14.83
CA VAL A 1030 35.03 6.98 -16.21
C VAL A 1030 34.71 5.49 -16.19
N LEU A 1031 33.53 5.12 -16.68
CA LEU A 1031 33.18 3.73 -16.94
C LEU A 1031 33.92 3.26 -18.19
N SER A 1032 34.63 2.13 -18.06
CA SER A 1032 35.49 1.60 -19.12
C SER A 1032 35.23 0.12 -19.34
N CYS A 1033 34.94 -0.28 -20.58
CA CYS A 1033 34.74 -1.68 -20.94
C CYS A 1033 36.09 -2.32 -21.28
N GLU A 1034 36.35 -3.53 -20.78
CA GLU A 1034 37.54 -4.30 -21.12
C GLU A 1034 37.63 -4.52 -22.64
N GLY A 1035 38.82 -4.29 -23.21
CA GLY A 1035 39.06 -4.40 -24.66
C GLY A 1035 38.50 -3.26 -25.54
N VAL A 1036 37.69 -2.34 -25.00
CA VAL A 1036 37.11 -1.22 -25.76
C VAL A 1036 37.64 0.14 -25.27
N GLY A 1037 37.70 0.35 -23.95
CA GLY A 1037 38.08 1.64 -23.34
C GLY A 1037 36.93 2.36 -22.65
N GLY A 1038 37.13 3.65 -22.34
CA GLY A 1038 36.12 4.48 -21.68
C GLY A 1038 34.90 4.70 -22.58
N TYR A 1039 33.69 4.69 -22.02
CA TYR A 1039 32.45 4.91 -22.78
C TYR A 1039 31.45 5.85 -22.12
N MET A 1040 31.61 6.17 -20.84
CA MET A 1040 30.73 7.11 -20.14
C MET A 1040 31.47 7.76 -18.98
N LEU A 1041 31.41 9.08 -18.87
CA LEU A 1041 31.83 9.82 -17.69
C LEU A 1041 30.62 10.08 -16.78
N ILE A 1042 30.78 9.75 -15.50
CA ILE A 1042 29.85 10.08 -14.42
C ILE A 1042 30.56 11.08 -13.52
N TYR A 1043 30.07 12.31 -13.51
CA TYR A 1043 30.51 13.33 -12.57
C TYR A 1043 29.50 13.43 -11.42
N VAL A 1044 29.95 13.26 -10.18
CA VAL A 1044 29.14 13.39 -8.97
C VAL A 1044 29.37 14.76 -8.36
N LYS A 1045 28.32 15.59 -8.30
CA LYS A 1045 28.39 16.90 -7.65
C LYS A 1045 28.25 16.76 -6.14
N ASP A 1046 27.16 16.14 -5.71
CA ASP A 1046 26.72 16.04 -4.31
C ASP A 1046 26.05 14.70 -4.03
N ILE A 1047 26.19 14.18 -2.80
CA ILE A 1047 25.27 13.16 -2.25
C ILE A 1047 24.10 13.89 -1.60
N ARG A 1048 22.87 13.44 -1.89
CA ARG A 1048 21.63 14.03 -1.38
C ARG A 1048 20.76 12.97 -0.68
N LEU A 1049 19.90 13.42 0.22
CA LEU A 1049 18.87 12.58 0.82
C LEU A 1049 17.68 12.42 -0.11
N ASP A 1050 17.33 11.16 -0.38
CA ASP A 1050 16.06 10.76 -0.98
C ASP A 1050 15.04 10.55 0.13
N LEU A 1051 14.24 11.59 0.38
CA LEU A 1051 13.28 11.64 1.48
C LEU A 1051 12.14 10.63 1.29
N SER A 1052 11.59 10.51 0.07
CA SER A 1052 10.49 9.58 -0.23
C SER A 1052 10.94 8.12 -0.22
N GLY A 1053 12.10 7.83 -0.81
CA GLY A 1053 12.70 6.50 -0.85
C GLY A 1053 13.45 6.11 0.43
N GLN A 1054 13.60 7.03 1.38
CA GLN A 1054 14.42 6.88 2.59
C GLN A 1054 15.84 6.37 2.29
N ASN A 1055 16.43 6.91 1.22
CA ASN A 1055 17.69 6.48 0.62
C ASN A 1055 18.67 7.65 0.49
N ILE A 1056 19.87 7.39 -0.01
CA ILE A 1056 20.78 8.40 -0.54
C ILE A 1056 20.82 8.33 -2.06
N THR A 1057 21.03 9.48 -2.70
CA THR A 1057 21.20 9.58 -4.15
C THR A 1057 22.30 10.56 -4.50
N ALA A 1058 23.13 10.23 -5.48
CA ALA A 1058 24.11 11.14 -6.05
C ALA A 1058 23.43 12.02 -7.11
N ASP A 1059 23.69 13.34 -7.05
CA ASP A 1059 23.31 14.34 -8.05
C ASP A 1059 24.44 14.42 -9.09
N CYS A 1060 24.20 13.83 -10.26
CA CYS A 1060 25.25 13.54 -11.22
C CYS A 1060 25.04 14.25 -12.56
N ALA A 1061 26.13 14.45 -13.29
CA ALA A 1061 26.14 14.72 -14.72
C ALA A 1061 26.64 13.47 -15.47
N LEU A 1062 25.82 12.93 -16.37
CA LEU A 1062 26.19 11.81 -17.24
C LEU A 1062 26.64 12.34 -18.61
N VAL A 1063 27.80 11.87 -19.08
CA VAL A 1063 28.38 12.21 -20.38
C VAL A 1063 28.70 10.92 -21.13
N PRO A 1064 27.77 10.42 -21.97
CA PRO A 1064 28.06 9.30 -22.87
C PRO A 1064 29.11 9.70 -23.91
N PHE A 1065 30.10 8.84 -24.16
CA PHE A 1065 31.06 9.02 -25.23
C PHE A 1065 30.46 8.48 -26.52
N GLU A 1066 29.91 9.39 -27.31
CA GLU A 1066 29.29 9.12 -28.59
C GLU A 1066 30.34 9.27 -29.70
N ASP A 1067 30.26 8.47 -30.77
CA ASP A 1067 31.23 8.52 -31.89
C ASP A 1067 31.39 9.94 -32.47
N ASN A 1068 30.32 10.75 -32.40
CA ASN A 1068 30.28 12.12 -32.90
C ASN A 1068 30.87 13.18 -31.93
N ASN A 1069 30.91 12.90 -30.62
CA ASN A 1069 31.28 13.86 -29.58
C ASN A 1069 32.66 13.57 -28.99
N LEU A 1070 33.12 12.32 -29.07
CA LEU A 1070 34.38 11.87 -28.48
C LEU A 1070 35.59 12.70 -28.94
N PRO A 1071 35.73 13.11 -30.22
CA PRO A 1071 36.84 13.95 -30.64
C PRO A 1071 36.89 15.32 -29.93
N GLN A 1072 35.73 15.86 -29.54
CA GLN A 1072 35.63 17.14 -28.82
C GLN A 1072 35.89 16.97 -27.31
N LEU A 1073 35.54 15.81 -26.76
CA LEU A 1073 35.74 15.49 -25.34
C LEU A 1073 37.16 15.04 -25.02
N ALA A 1074 37.82 14.33 -25.95
CA ALA A 1074 39.12 13.69 -25.74
C ALA A 1074 40.21 14.60 -25.14
N PRO A 1075 40.39 15.88 -25.55
CA PRO A 1075 41.40 16.75 -24.96
C PRO A 1075 41.19 16.99 -23.46
N ASN A 1076 39.93 17.05 -23.01
CA ASN A 1076 39.59 17.27 -21.60
C ASN A 1076 39.59 15.97 -20.79
N LEU A 1077 39.65 14.79 -21.44
CA LEU A 1077 39.59 13.49 -20.76
C LEU A 1077 40.94 13.03 -20.18
N VAL A 1078 42.04 13.64 -20.63
CA VAL A 1078 43.41 13.30 -20.21
C VAL A 1078 43.59 13.47 -18.69
N ASP A 1079 42.88 14.41 -18.07
CA ASP A 1079 43.00 14.68 -16.64
C ASP A 1079 42.32 13.61 -15.75
N PHE A 1080 41.52 12.71 -16.33
CA PHE A 1080 40.72 11.71 -15.59
C PHE A 1080 41.31 10.28 -15.61
N HIS A 1081 42.56 10.11 -16.07
CA HIS A 1081 43.23 8.81 -16.16
C HIS A 1081 43.36 8.05 -14.83
N HIS A 1082 43.17 8.71 -13.68
CA HIS A 1082 43.43 8.14 -12.35
C HIS A 1082 42.22 7.44 -11.69
N ALA A 1083 41.01 7.46 -12.29
CA ALA A 1083 39.82 6.84 -11.68
C ALA A 1083 38.93 6.00 -12.64
N PRO A 1084 39.48 5.13 -13.50
CA PRO A 1084 38.66 4.25 -14.33
C PRO A 1084 37.93 3.19 -13.48
N LEU A 1085 36.65 2.98 -13.77
CA LEU A 1085 35.84 1.87 -13.25
C LEU A 1085 35.67 0.87 -14.38
N ARG A 1086 36.42 -0.24 -14.32
CA ARG A 1086 36.38 -1.30 -15.32
C ARG A 1086 35.07 -2.05 -15.24
N SER A 1087 34.37 -2.26 -16.35
CA SER A 1087 33.13 -3.01 -16.45
C SER A 1087 33.24 -4.16 -17.45
N SER A 1088 32.48 -5.24 -17.23
CA SER A 1088 32.32 -6.31 -18.22
C SER A 1088 31.56 -5.80 -19.45
N PRO A 1089 31.60 -6.51 -20.59
CA PRO A 1089 30.75 -6.19 -21.74
C PRO A 1089 29.25 -6.16 -21.38
N GLU A 1090 28.79 -7.08 -20.54
CA GLU A 1090 27.41 -7.17 -20.07
C GLU A 1090 27.04 -6.00 -19.15
N GLU A 1091 27.91 -5.64 -18.21
CA GLU A 1091 27.73 -4.47 -17.34
C GLU A 1091 27.70 -3.17 -18.17
N SER A 1092 28.53 -3.09 -19.21
CA SER A 1092 28.57 -1.91 -20.09
C SER A 1092 27.26 -1.70 -20.84
N LYS A 1093 26.64 -2.79 -21.34
CA LYS A 1093 25.29 -2.76 -21.90
C LYS A 1093 24.26 -2.34 -20.85
N ALA A 1094 24.40 -2.81 -19.61
CA ALA A 1094 23.52 -2.42 -18.51
C ALA A 1094 23.56 -0.93 -18.22
N TRP A 1095 24.74 -0.30 -18.19
CA TRP A 1095 24.86 1.14 -17.97
C TRP A 1095 24.20 1.97 -19.09
N LEU A 1096 24.26 1.52 -20.34
CA LEU A 1096 23.54 2.17 -21.45
C LEU A 1096 22.01 2.07 -21.29
N GLN A 1097 21.49 0.97 -20.74
CA GLN A 1097 20.07 0.80 -20.40
C GLN A 1097 19.65 1.61 -19.16
N ILE A 1098 20.52 1.71 -18.15
CA ILE A 1098 20.25 2.39 -16.89
C ILE A 1098 20.25 3.91 -17.07
N ALA A 1099 21.13 4.46 -17.92
CA ALA A 1099 21.33 5.89 -18.04
C ALA A 1099 20.05 6.71 -18.30
N PRO A 1100 19.14 6.33 -19.22
CA PRO A 1100 17.83 6.98 -19.36
C PRO A 1100 16.97 6.94 -18.10
N ASN A 1101 16.98 5.83 -17.34
CA ASN A 1101 16.22 5.73 -16.09
C ASN A 1101 16.72 6.75 -15.06
N LEU A 1102 18.04 6.94 -14.94
CA LEU A 1102 18.63 7.89 -13.99
C LEU A 1102 18.34 9.35 -14.36
N VAL A 1103 18.30 9.66 -15.66
CA VAL A 1103 17.94 10.99 -16.18
C VAL A 1103 16.47 11.30 -15.92
N GLU A 1104 15.57 10.41 -16.33
CA GLU A 1104 14.13 10.62 -16.18
C GLU A 1104 13.70 10.60 -14.70
N ARG A 1105 14.49 9.97 -13.82
CA ARG A 1105 14.30 9.98 -12.36
C ARG A 1105 14.36 11.39 -11.76
N CYS A 1106 15.18 12.31 -12.27
CA CYS A 1106 15.35 13.65 -11.69
C CYS A 1106 15.05 14.81 -12.63
N ARG A 1107 14.55 14.52 -13.83
CA ARG A 1107 14.27 15.52 -14.85
C ARG A 1107 13.38 16.67 -14.35
N THR A 1108 13.82 17.90 -14.65
CA THR A 1108 13.09 19.16 -14.37
C THR A 1108 12.72 19.95 -15.64
N TRP A 1109 13.16 19.49 -16.81
CA TRP A 1109 12.91 20.06 -18.15
C TRP A 1109 11.90 19.20 -18.94
N GLN A 1110 11.40 19.64 -20.10
CA GLN A 1110 10.44 18.88 -20.94
C GLN A 1110 11.08 18.34 -22.22
N HIS A 1111 10.57 17.21 -22.73
CA HIS A 1111 10.98 16.69 -24.02
C HIS A 1111 10.56 17.63 -25.16
N LYS A 1112 11.52 17.94 -26.04
CA LYS A 1112 11.34 18.79 -27.22
C LYS A 1112 10.46 18.05 -28.26
N PRO A 1113 9.72 18.76 -29.13
CA PRO A 1113 9.03 18.14 -30.27
C PRO A 1113 9.95 17.31 -31.16
N SER A 1114 11.23 17.66 -31.22
CA SER A 1114 12.26 16.94 -31.96
C SER A 1114 12.83 15.70 -31.25
N CYS A 1115 12.35 15.34 -30.05
CA CYS A 1115 12.89 14.28 -29.20
C CYS A 1115 13.07 12.96 -29.95
N GLU A 1116 14.30 12.45 -29.91
CA GLU A 1116 14.71 11.25 -30.62
C GLU A 1116 13.99 10.00 -30.10
N TYR A 1117 13.72 9.93 -28.78
CA TYR A 1117 12.97 8.82 -28.17
C TYR A 1117 11.58 8.67 -28.78
N ILE A 1118 10.88 9.80 -29.01
CA ILE A 1118 9.52 9.81 -29.53
C ILE A 1118 9.52 9.48 -31.04
N LYS A 1119 10.43 10.09 -31.81
CA LYS A 1119 10.55 9.85 -33.25
C LYS A 1119 10.87 8.39 -33.58
N SER A 1120 11.80 7.80 -32.83
CA SER A 1120 12.24 6.42 -33.03
C SER A 1120 11.40 5.40 -32.26
N SER A 1121 10.53 5.86 -31.34
CA SER A 1121 9.80 5.01 -30.40
C SER A 1121 10.74 4.06 -29.65
N ARG A 1122 11.92 4.55 -29.27
CA ARG A 1122 13.03 3.73 -28.80
C ARG A 1122 13.76 4.34 -27.61
N ILE A 1123 13.92 3.56 -26.53
CA ILE A 1123 14.62 3.95 -25.30
C ILE A 1123 15.30 2.71 -24.69
N PRO A 1124 16.63 2.72 -24.43
CA PRO A 1124 17.61 3.72 -24.84
C PRO A 1124 17.71 3.84 -26.36
N LEU A 1125 18.25 4.95 -26.87
CA LEU A 1125 18.43 5.13 -28.31
C LEU A 1125 19.39 4.08 -28.92
N SER A 1126 20.31 3.53 -28.13
CA SER A 1126 21.26 2.49 -28.52
C SER A 1126 20.67 1.07 -28.58
N ALA A 1127 19.41 0.85 -28.17
CA ALA A 1127 18.76 -0.47 -28.25
C ALA A 1127 18.45 -0.88 -29.71
N PRO A 1128 18.34 -2.18 -30.06
CA PRO A 1128 18.47 -3.35 -29.19
C PRO A 1128 19.93 -3.81 -29.03
N GLY A 1129 20.89 -3.18 -29.74
CA GLY A 1129 22.29 -3.60 -29.74
C GLY A 1129 23.07 -3.15 -28.50
N LEU A 1130 22.66 -2.05 -27.87
CA LEU A 1130 23.35 -1.41 -26.73
C LEU A 1130 24.85 -1.25 -27.03
N ARG A 1131 25.17 -0.76 -28.24
CA ARG A 1131 26.56 -0.60 -28.71
C ARG A 1131 27.20 0.60 -28.02
N ILE A 1132 28.44 0.43 -27.56
CA ILE A 1132 29.28 1.54 -27.11
C ILE A 1132 29.55 2.48 -28.31
N GLY A 1133 29.46 3.79 -28.09
CA GLY A 1133 29.56 4.81 -29.13
C GLY A 1133 28.21 5.29 -29.66
N ASP A 1134 27.14 4.50 -29.51
CA ASP A 1134 25.78 4.94 -29.81
C ASP A 1134 25.18 5.72 -28.63
N PRO A 1135 24.39 6.78 -28.89
CA PRO A 1135 23.78 7.56 -27.82
C PRO A 1135 22.79 6.70 -27.03
N PRO A 1136 22.86 6.66 -25.68
CA PRO A 1136 21.80 6.04 -24.88
C PRO A 1136 20.66 7.03 -24.57
N ILE A 1137 20.98 8.33 -24.47
CA ILE A 1137 20.08 9.39 -23.97
C ILE A 1137 19.69 10.37 -25.10
N CYS A 1138 18.45 10.89 -25.07
CA CYS A 1138 18.00 11.93 -26.00
C CYS A 1138 18.66 13.31 -25.75
N ASN A 1139 18.66 14.20 -26.75
CA ASN A 1139 19.28 15.52 -26.64
C ASN A 1139 18.41 16.57 -25.92
N CYS A 1140 17.27 16.19 -25.36
CA CYS A 1140 16.34 17.14 -24.75
C CYS A 1140 16.91 17.81 -23.50
N GLY A 1141 17.62 17.04 -22.67
CA GLY A 1141 18.18 17.49 -21.39
C GLY A 1141 19.64 17.94 -21.42
N LYS A 1142 20.31 17.88 -22.58
CA LYS A 1142 21.73 18.23 -22.68
C LYS A 1142 21.96 19.69 -22.28
N GLY A 1143 22.92 19.91 -21.38
CA GLY A 1143 23.28 21.24 -20.89
C GLY A 1143 22.20 21.93 -20.06
N ILE A 1144 21.31 21.20 -19.40
CA ILE A 1144 20.33 21.78 -18.45
C ILE A 1144 20.71 21.39 -17.02
N PHE A 1145 21.36 22.31 -16.30
CA PHE A 1145 21.86 22.09 -14.94
C PHE A 1145 21.63 23.29 -14.01
N PRO A 1146 21.57 23.07 -12.69
CA PRO A 1146 21.67 24.16 -11.71
C PRO A 1146 22.98 24.94 -11.87
N LYS A 1147 22.95 26.23 -11.48
CA LYS A 1147 24.12 27.13 -11.54
C LYS A 1147 25.39 26.54 -10.93
N ALA A 1148 25.25 25.82 -9.81
CA ALA A 1148 26.38 25.21 -9.09
C ALA A 1148 27.22 24.22 -9.92
N PHE A 1149 26.69 23.66 -11.01
CA PHE A 1149 27.48 22.84 -11.94
C PHE A 1149 28.35 23.70 -12.88
N TYR A 1150 27.84 24.84 -13.33
CA TYR A 1150 28.58 25.76 -14.20
C TYR A 1150 29.70 26.51 -13.48
N ASP A 1151 29.55 26.66 -12.16
CA ASP A 1151 30.56 27.26 -11.29
C ASP A 1151 31.75 26.30 -11.02
N ASP A 1152 31.61 25.00 -11.31
CA ASP A 1152 32.69 24.02 -11.15
C ASP A 1152 33.52 23.88 -12.45
N PRO A 1153 34.81 24.27 -12.45
CA PRO A 1153 35.65 24.28 -13.64
C PRO A 1153 35.94 22.88 -14.20
N VAL A 1154 35.85 21.82 -13.38
CA VAL A 1154 36.16 20.44 -13.78
C VAL A 1154 35.09 19.90 -14.72
N ILE A 1155 33.81 20.11 -14.40
CA ILE A 1155 32.69 19.58 -15.21
C ILE A 1155 32.25 20.52 -16.32
N LYS A 1156 32.50 21.84 -16.16
CA LYS A 1156 32.05 22.88 -17.10
C LYS A 1156 32.32 22.58 -18.59
N PRO A 1157 33.50 22.06 -19.01
CA PRO A 1157 33.75 21.71 -20.41
C PRO A 1157 32.83 20.61 -20.96
N PHE A 1158 32.31 19.74 -20.10
CA PHE A 1158 31.49 18.61 -20.48
C PHE A 1158 30.00 18.90 -20.45
N LEU A 1159 29.55 19.95 -19.74
CA LEU A 1159 28.13 20.27 -19.56
C LEU A 1159 27.32 20.37 -20.87
N PRO A 1160 27.84 20.91 -21.99
CA PRO A 1160 27.10 20.92 -23.27
C PRO A 1160 26.74 19.53 -23.79
N HIS A 1161 27.49 18.50 -23.39
CA HIS A 1161 27.29 17.10 -23.76
C HIS A 1161 26.67 16.27 -22.63
N ALA A 1162 26.51 16.86 -21.44
CA ALA A 1162 26.05 16.18 -20.25
C ALA A 1162 24.54 16.28 -20.04
N THR A 1163 23.95 15.30 -19.37
CA THR A 1163 22.56 15.37 -18.86
C THR A 1163 22.53 15.05 -17.36
N ARG A 1164 21.77 15.82 -16.57
CA ARG A 1164 21.63 15.60 -15.12
C ARG A 1164 20.93 14.27 -14.84
N ALA A 1165 21.39 13.54 -13.84
CA ALA A 1165 20.89 12.22 -13.46
C ALA A 1165 20.92 12.02 -11.93
N ALA A 1166 20.03 11.17 -11.42
CA ALA A 1166 20.01 10.76 -10.02
C ALA A 1166 20.47 9.30 -9.88
N LEU A 1167 21.66 9.09 -9.33
CA LEU A 1167 22.23 7.76 -9.10
C LEU A 1167 22.08 7.35 -7.64
N GLY A 1168 21.08 6.52 -7.33
CA GLY A 1168 20.82 5.99 -5.99
C GLY A 1168 21.29 4.55 -5.80
N LEU A 1169 21.39 4.12 -4.54
CA LEU A 1169 21.59 2.70 -4.19
C LEU A 1169 20.38 1.86 -4.61
N LEU A 1170 20.65 0.62 -5.03
CA LEU A 1170 19.64 -0.37 -5.44
C LEU A 1170 19.57 -1.49 -4.40
N PHE A 1171 18.40 -1.68 -3.78
CA PHE A 1171 18.18 -2.65 -2.72
C PHE A 1171 17.53 -3.93 -3.25
N PRO A 1172 17.74 -5.09 -2.60
CA PRO A 1172 16.92 -6.27 -2.85
C PRO A 1172 15.46 -5.98 -2.48
N PRO A 1173 14.48 -6.66 -3.09
CA PRO A 1173 13.07 -6.51 -2.72
C PRO A 1173 12.86 -6.74 -1.21
N PRO A 1174 11.91 -6.03 -0.57
CA PRO A 1174 11.73 -6.06 0.89
C PRO A 1174 11.40 -7.46 1.41
N TYR A 1175 10.82 -8.33 0.57
CA TYR A 1175 10.54 -9.74 0.85
C TYR A 1175 11.61 -10.70 0.31
N SER A 1176 12.88 -10.29 0.17
CA SER A 1176 13.94 -11.22 -0.24
C SER A 1176 14.44 -12.10 0.92
N LYS A 1177 14.62 -13.41 0.70
CA LYS A 1177 15.28 -14.32 1.68
C LYS A 1177 16.75 -13.98 1.91
N GLN A 1178 17.37 -13.27 0.97
CA GLN A 1178 18.80 -12.98 1.00
C GLN A 1178 19.11 -11.60 1.62
N LEU A 1179 18.21 -11.01 2.38
CA LEU A 1179 18.48 -9.72 3.03
C LEU A 1179 19.59 -9.84 4.10
N GLN A 1180 20.41 -8.80 4.22
CA GLN A 1180 21.41 -8.71 5.29
C GLN A 1180 20.70 -8.71 6.66
N ASN A 1181 21.39 -9.21 7.69
CA ASN A 1181 20.94 -9.08 9.07
C ASN A 1181 22.01 -8.34 9.86
N MET A 1182 21.62 -7.25 10.50
CA MET A 1182 22.53 -6.41 11.29
C MET A 1182 23.13 -7.18 12.48
N ARG A 1183 22.39 -8.11 13.11
CA ARG A 1183 22.92 -8.93 14.22
C ARG A 1183 24.07 -9.84 13.76
N ASP A 1184 23.95 -10.44 12.57
CA ASP A 1184 24.99 -11.30 11.97
C ASP A 1184 26.25 -10.50 11.57
N LEU A 1185 26.06 -9.23 11.25
CA LEU A 1185 27.08 -8.27 10.87
C LEU A 1185 27.89 -7.79 12.08
N ILE A 1186 27.19 -7.48 13.16
CA ILE A 1186 27.79 -6.95 14.38
C ILE A 1186 28.53 -8.04 15.15
N SER A 1187 28.01 -9.28 15.18
CA SER A 1187 28.72 -10.42 15.78
C SER A 1187 30.08 -10.72 15.14
N LYS A 1188 30.28 -10.30 13.89
CA LYS A 1188 31.54 -10.43 13.13
C LYS A 1188 32.46 -9.20 13.24
N THR A 1189 32.01 -8.10 13.84
CA THR A 1189 32.75 -6.83 13.91
C THR A 1189 33.13 -6.56 15.37
N SER A 1190 34.39 -6.81 15.73
CA SER A 1190 34.92 -6.73 17.11
C SER A 1190 34.88 -5.33 17.78
N GLY A 1191 34.31 -4.30 17.14
CA GLY A 1191 34.26 -2.92 17.63
C GLY A 1191 32.88 -2.31 17.89
N LEU A 1192 31.78 -2.92 17.41
CA LEU A 1192 30.41 -2.39 17.59
C LEU A 1192 29.71 -3.16 18.72
N SER A 1193 29.92 -2.74 19.97
CA SER A 1193 29.21 -3.32 21.11
C SER A 1193 27.77 -2.79 21.18
N LEU A 1194 26.82 -3.60 20.70
CA LEU A 1194 25.35 -3.41 20.78
C LEU A 1194 24.83 -2.92 22.17
N PRO A 1195 25.39 -3.37 23.31
CA PRO A 1195 24.84 -3.01 24.62
C PRO A 1195 24.94 -1.53 25.00
N LYS A 1196 25.91 -0.77 24.47
CA LYS A 1196 26.14 0.62 24.90
C LYS A 1196 25.09 1.63 24.43
N ILE A 1197 24.36 1.32 23.35
CA ILE A 1197 23.40 2.26 22.73
C ILE A 1197 22.07 2.27 23.49
N LEU A 1198 21.65 1.12 24.05
CA LEU A 1198 20.41 0.98 24.83
C LEU A 1198 20.62 0.79 26.34
N SER A 1199 21.85 0.57 26.80
CA SER A 1199 22.11 0.57 28.24
C SER A 1199 21.78 1.95 28.79
N GLU A 1200 20.86 2.01 29.75
CA GLU A 1200 20.86 3.05 30.78
C GLU A 1200 22.33 3.25 31.19
N GLU A 1201 22.77 4.51 31.35
CA GLU A 1201 24.11 4.78 31.90
C GLU A 1201 24.41 3.77 33.00
N PRO A 1202 25.58 3.10 33.00
CA PRO A 1202 25.85 2.04 33.95
C PRO A 1202 25.53 2.60 35.33
N LYS A 1203 24.47 2.08 35.96
CA LYS A 1203 24.26 2.27 37.41
C LYS A 1203 25.61 1.91 37.98
N LYS A 1204 26.33 2.87 38.54
CA LYS A 1204 27.64 2.62 39.15
C LYS A 1204 27.40 1.53 40.18
N THR A 1205 27.76 0.30 39.85
CA THR A 1205 27.62 -0.88 40.72
C THR A 1205 28.73 -0.80 41.75
N GLY A 1206 28.69 0.21 42.60
CA GLY A 1206 29.75 0.48 43.55
C GLY A 1206 29.49 1.73 44.36
N CYS A 1207 30.15 1.81 45.51
CA CYS A 1207 30.08 2.96 46.39
C CYS A 1207 30.38 4.26 45.63
N ALA A 1208 29.47 5.23 45.67
CA ALA A 1208 29.56 6.44 44.86
C ALA A 1208 30.80 7.31 45.13
N LEU A 1209 31.43 7.14 46.30
CA LEU A 1209 32.68 7.82 46.64
C LEU A 1209 33.94 7.01 46.28
N CYS A 1210 33.98 5.71 46.61
CA CYS A 1210 35.21 4.91 46.55
C CYS A 1210 35.22 3.84 45.45
N GLY A 1211 34.12 3.68 44.71
CA GLY A 1211 33.98 2.77 43.58
C GLY A 1211 33.95 1.28 43.92
N LYS A 1212 34.01 0.90 45.21
CA LYS A 1212 34.02 -0.52 45.62
C LYS A 1212 32.64 -1.15 45.43
N GLU A 1213 32.61 -2.30 44.78
CA GLU A 1213 31.40 -3.10 44.52
C GLU A 1213 30.94 -3.88 45.76
N GLU A 1214 29.74 -4.47 45.69
CA GLU A 1214 29.20 -5.34 46.74
C GLU A 1214 29.90 -6.71 46.72
N ASP A 1215 30.34 -7.19 47.88
CA ASP A 1215 30.86 -8.55 48.07
C ASP A 1215 30.16 -9.23 49.26
N GLY A 1216 30.40 -10.52 49.47
CA GLY A 1216 29.73 -11.31 50.51
C GLY A 1216 29.78 -10.72 51.93
N ASP A 1217 30.80 -9.89 52.24
CA ASP A 1217 30.98 -9.23 53.54
C ASP A 1217 30.59 -7.74 53.53
N ARG A 1218 30.46 -7.11 52.36
CA ARG A 1218 30.25 -5.66 52.21
C ARG A 1218 29.00 -5.34 51.39
N LYS A 1219 27.88 -5.16 52.08
CA LYS A 1219 26.62 -4.68 51.48
C LYS A 1219 26.60 -3.17 51.23
N LEU A 1220 26.19 -2.77 50.03
CA LEU A 1220 25.97 -1.37 49.71
C LEU A 1220 24.63 -0.88 50.27
N ARG A 1221 24.62 0.31 50.86
CA ARG A 1221 23.42 0.95 51.43
C ARG A 1221 23.00 2.11 50.56
N LYS A 1222 21.72 2.13 50.17
CA LYS A 1222 21.12 3.25 49.44
C LYS A 1222 20.99 4.48 50.33
N CYS A 1223 21.22 5.65 49.74
CA CYS A 1223 20.89 6.92 50.38
C CYS A 1223 19.40 6.97 50.68
N THR A 1224 19.02 7.20 51.94
CA THR A 1224 17.62 7.23 52.38
C THR A 1224 16.82 8.42 51.84
N ALA A 1225 17.48 9.43 51.27
CA ALA A 1225 16.81 10.63 50.75
C ALA A 1225 16.51 10.54 49.24
N CYS A 1226 17.46 10.10 48.40
CA CYS A 1226 17.24 10.00 46.94
C CYS A 1226 17.00 8.57 46.43
N MET A 1227 17.33 7.54 47.23
CA MET A 1227 17.27 6.11 46.87
C MET A 1227 18.06 5.68 45.62
N ASN A 1228 18.76 6.61 44.96
CA ASN A 1228 19.43 6.40 43.67
C ASN A 1228 20.95 6.18 43.77
N VAL A 1229 21.58 6.53 44.89
CA VAL A 1229 23.04 6.44 45.10
C VAL A 1229 23.36 5.49 46.25
N GLU A 1230 24.37 4.66 46.07
CA GLU A 1230 24.76 3.59 47.00
C GLU A 1230 26.13 3.84 47.62
N TYR A 1231 26.29 3.49 48.90
CA TYR A 1231 27.53 3.66 49.66
C TYR A 1231 27.90 2.40 50.43
N CYS A 1232 29.19 2.04 50.45
CA CYS A 1232 29.67 0.90 51.22
C CYS A 1232 29.73 1.17 52.74
N SER A 1233 29.64 2.44 53.17
CA SER A 1233 29.68 2.81 54.58
C SER A 1233 29.09 4.21 54.82
N LYS A 1234 28.73 4.51 56.08
CA LYS A 1234 28.23 5.84 56.47
C LYS A 1234 29.30 6.92 56.28
N GLU A 1235 30.57 6.56 56.38
CA GLU A 1235 31.71 7.47 56.19
C GLU A 1235 31.83 7.89 54.72
N CYS A 1236 31.63 6.96 53.78
CA CYS A 1236 31.60 7.29 52.35
C CYS A 1236 30.42 8.21 52.02
N GLN A 1237 29.24 7.93 52.57
CA GLN A 1237 28.08 8.80 52.40
C GLN A 1237 28.33 10.20 52.97
N LYS A 1238 28.90 10.33 54.18
CA LYS A 1238 29.20 11.64 54.80
C LYS A 1238 30.21 12.46 54.00
N LYS A 1239 31.26 11.82 53.46
CA LYS A 1239 32.28 12.49 52.64
C LYS A 1239 31.71 12.97 51.30
N ASP A 1240 30.88 12.16 50.67
CA ASP A 1240 30.21 12.52 49.41
C ASP A 1240 29.05 13.52 49.61
N TRP A 1241 28.48 13.59 50.82
CA TRP A 1241 27.27 14.36 51.13
C TRP A 1241 27.31 15.82 50.68
N LYS A 1242 28.47 16.50 50.75
CA LYS A 1242 28.59 17.91 50.32
C LYS A 1242 28.34 18.09 48.81
N ALA A 1243 28.75 17.14 47.99
CA ALA A 1243 28.50 17.12 46.55
C ALA A 1243 27.13 16.51 46.25
N HIS A 1244 26.84 15.34 46.83
CA HIS A 1244 25.62 14.59 46.61
C HIS A 1244 24.34 15.35 47.01
N LYS A 1245 24.32 16.12 48.11
CA LYS A 1245 23.11 16.85 48.54
C LYS A 1245 22.61 17.88 47.51
N LYS A 1246 23.48 18.34 46.60
CA LYS A 1246 23.12 19.30 45.54
C LYS A 1246 22.23 18.67 44.46
N THR A 1247 22.15 17.34 44.39
CA THR A 1247 21.34 16.61 43.39
C THR A 1247 19.97 16.19 43.94
N HIS A 1248 19.57 16.60 45.16
CA HIS A 1248 18.29 16.22 45.78
C HIS A 1248 17.09 17.10 45.35
N GLY A 1249 17.09 17.62 44.13
CA GLY A 1249 16.04 18.56 43.68
C GLY A 1249 16.18 19.06 42.25
N THR A 1250 16.36 18.14 41.29
CA THR A 1250 16.21 18.40 39.84
C THR A 1250 15.53 17.21 39.20
#